data_AF-A0A426RZV2-F1
#
_entry.id   AF-A0A426RZV2-F1
#
_cell.length_a   1.000
_cell.length_b   1.000
_cell.length_c   1.000
_cell.angle_alpha   90.00
_cell.angle_beta   90.00
_cell.angle_gamma   90.00
#
_symmetry.space_group_name_H-M   'P 1'
#
loop_
_entity.id
_entity.type
_entity.pdbx_description
1 polymer ?
#
loop_
_entity_poly.entity_id
_entity_poly.type
_entity_poly.pdbx_seq_one_letter_code
_entity_poly.pdbx_strand_id
1 'polypeptide(L)'
;MTEDLVPSLGRWRLWEQFALRGAGFPADGVLRLAPPGLAEAADKFGAGQPLDGPDWSGFARLFTEAAVETAHTLQDIARAPAFREAVAWQNRPVLTSGIAPFLRWTPTADSRSSMPRQREELVAHYWQRFCVKNDTIGFFGPVGWGRWDFGTRTVGVDPGTGLIAKSSVYWASWGIDALAKMLDADPALREWIAPRRVPFLVLDGDRVRVPGRRPIPVSADTAAVLARCDGVRPARSIAAELPDTDVPAVLADLVARRWVVRRLEIPADTHPDRALRAWLETVGAPEPRSRGLAALDRLERGRAAVAAATDVDTLVQALTALEQDFTELTDTAAVREKSASTAPCRSLVYSDSRRSARARLGPGMLEALRPLRLLMDSAAWLTSELAATVREEVRLVHDRLAAEGPVDLASFWFACLPVLHGAARAKSDELQREFAARWGRILAVPEGARAVTVSTADIETAVREGFASGGDGWTTARYLSPDILIAAESTEAIERGDFTLVLGELHMASNTLGASLFTHQHPDIAELLDLTDRDHPGPRLMPLIPKEHRARLSARVRHTLVRPQDRQVALADFTADPARTIRSADATVENRAGDLVVRLPDGSVFPALDVFSHVLTTLSMDLFQLLPQADHTPRVTLDRLVVARETWRLPAADASFANEKDEARRFVAARRWRARLGLPRYVFVVSPTESRPFYVDFDSPVYLTILAKALRRLARKDPSATVTLTEMLPTPEQSWLTDDQGRRYTSELRFVAFDTTMPR
;
A
#
# COMPACT_ATOMS: atom_id res chain seq x y z
N MET A 1 18.92 32.14 14.14
CA MET A 1 19.12 31.25 12.99
C MET A 1 19.83 30.03 13.53
N THR A 2 19.05 29.06 14.04
CA THR A 2 19.57 27.75 14.42
C THR A 2 19.94 27.04 13.14
N GLU A 3 21.19 26.60 13.01
CA GLU A 3 21.49 25.48 12.13
C GLU A 3 20.68 24.30 12.67
N ASP A 4 19.50 24.09 12.09
CA ASP A 4 18.58 23.04 12.51
C ASP A 4 19.27 21.68 12.27
N LEU A 5 19.53 20.96 13.36
CA LEU A 5 20.15 19.63 13.34
C LEU A 5 19.32 18.71 12.44
N VAL A 6 19.82 18.37 11.26
CA VAL A 6 19.14 17.44 10.37
C VAL A 6 19.19 16.04 11.01
N PRO A 7 18.05 15.37 11.26
CA PRO A 7 18.02 14.06 11.90
C PRO A 7 18.71 13.03 11.00
N SER A 8 19.73 12.34 11.54
CA SER A 8 20.54 11.40 10.76
C SER A 8 20.98 10.19 11.58
N LEU A 9 21.11 9.05 10.90
CA LEU A 9 21.59 7.78 11.43
C LEU A 9 22.79 7.31 10.59
N GLY A 10 23.95 7.95 10.81
CA GLY A 10 25.13 7.75 9.96
C GLY A 10 24.92 8.39 8.58
N ARG A 11 25.07 7.63 7.50
CA ARG A 11 24.83 8.12 6.12
C ARG A 11 23.36 8.36 5.79
N TRP A 12 22.44 7.84 6.60
CA TRP A 12 21.02 7.91 6.37
C TRP A 12 20.46 9.19 6.95
N ARG A 13 20.13 10.15 6.09
CA ARG A 13 19.40 11.34 6.47
C ARG A 13 17.93 11.00 6.59
N LEU A 14 17.33 11.25 7.75
CA LEU A 14 15.89 11.14 7.90
C LEU A 14 15.25 12.44 7.41
N TRP A 15 14.08 12.33 6.78
CA TRP A 15 13.25 13.50 6.56
C TRP A 15 12.84 14.11 7.91
N GLU A 16 12.77 15.43 7.94
CA GLU A 16 12.40 16.25 9.09
C GLU A 16 10.92 16.03 9.50
N GLN A 17 10.17 15.32 8.67
CA GLN A 17 8.76 14.97 8.87
C GLN A 17 8.55 13.46 8.64
N PHE A 18 7.56 12.91 9.31
CA PHE A 18 7.15 11.52 9.19
C PHE A 18 5.62 11.41 9.24
N ALA A 19 5.05 10.35 8.68
CA ALA A 19 3.62 10.10 8.82
C ALA A 19 3.34 9.35 10.13
N LEU A 20 2.30 9.79 10.84
CA LEU A 20 1.75 9.15 12.03
C LEU A 20 0.48 8.41 11.62
N ARG A 21 0.61 7.13 11.28
CA ARG A 21 -0.52 6.27 10.94
C ARG A 21 -1.13 5.72 12.22
N GLY A 22 -2.44 5.56 12.28
CA GLY A 22 -3.09 4.94 13.43
C GLY A 22 -4.48 4.45 13.13
N ALA A 23 -4.99 3.60 14.02
CA ALA A 23 -6.39 3.20 14.01
C ALA A 23 -7.30 4.43 14.20
N GLY A 24 -8.52 4.37 13.63
CA GLY A 24 -9.54 5.39 13.90
C GLY A 24 -10.47 5.06 15.06
N PHE A 25 -10.34 3.90 15.69
CA PHE A 25 -11.04 3.54 16.91
C PHE A 25 -10.03 3.22 18.03
N PRO A 26 -10.39 3.47 19.30
CA PRO A 26 -9.51 3.20 20.43
C PRO A 26 -9.06 1.74 20.51
N ALA A 27 -7.79 1.52 20.88
CA ALA A 27 -7.16 0.21 20.92
C ALA A 27 -7.80 -0.70 21.98
N ASP A 28 -8.21 -0.15 23.12
CA ASP A 28 -8.91 -0.88 24.19
C ASP A 28 -10.31 -1.37 23.76
N GLY A 29 -10.82 -0.89 22.63
CA GLY A 29 -12.06 -1.35 22.03
C GLY A 29 -12.11 -2.88 21.89
N VAL A 30 -11.02 -3.53 21.47
CA VAL A 30 -11.01 -5.00 21.31
C VAL A 30 -11.12 -5.76 22.63
N LEU A 31 -10.71 -5.13 23.75
CA LEU A 31 -10.77 -5.76 25.07
C LEU A 31 -12.21 -5.90 25.57
N ARG A 32 -13.15 -5.10 25.05
CA ARG A 32 -14.59 -5.20 25.34
C ARG A 32 -15.19 -6.57 25.00
N LEU A 33 -14.52 -7.35 24.14
CA LEU A 33 -14.98 -8.67 23.71
C LEU A 33 -14.32 -9.82 24.48
N ALA A 34 -13.56 -9.53 25.55
CA ALA A 34 -13.02 -10.50 26.49
C ALA A 34 -13.82 -10.43 27.81
N PRO A 35 -14.74 -11.37 28.07
CA PRO A 35 -15.56 -11.36 29.29
C PRO A 35 -14.68 -11.48 30.55
N PRO A 36 -14.83 -10.57 31.54
CA PRO A 36 -14.02 -10.59 32.75
C PRO A 36 -14.15 -11.92 33.52
N GLY A 37 -13.04 -12.49 33.99
CA GLY A 37 -13.02 -13.70 34.81
C GLY A 37 -13.26 -15.02 34.05
N LEU A 38 -13.68 -14.97 32.78
CA LEU A 38 -14.02 -16.18 32.01
C LEU A 38 -12.77 -16.98 31.63
N ALA A 39 -11.68 -16.29 31.28
CA ALA A 39 -10.41 -16.93 30.94
C ALA A 39 -9.80 -17.63 32.17
N GLU A 40 -9.80 -16.97 33.33
CA GLU A 40 -9.34 -17.53 34.60
C GLU A 40 -10.19 -18.74 35.03
N ALA A 41 -11.52 -18.67 34.81
CA ALA A 41 -12.41 -19.80 35.08
C ALA A 41 -12.13 -20.99 34.14
N ALA A 42 -11.83 -20.73 32.87
CA ALA A 42 -11.47 -21.76 31.89
C ALA A 42 -10.11 -22.42 32.20
N ASP A 43 -9.15 -21.64 32.69
CA ASP A 43 -7.80 -22.11 33.01
C ASP A 43 -7.75 -23.06 34.23
N LYS A 44 -8.84 -23.15 35.02
CA LYS A 44 -9.00 -24.17 36.08
C LYS A 44 -9.06 -25.60 35.53
N PHE A 45 -9.42 -25.79 34.25
CA PHE A 45 -9.53 -27.10 33.64
C PHE A 45 -8.21 -27.51 32.97
N GLY A 46 -7.34 -28.21 33.71
CA GLY A 46 -6.01 -28.64 33.25
C GLY A 46 -6.03 -29.63 32.09
N ALA A 47 -4.89 -29.80 31.40
CA ALA A 47 -4.77 -30.74 30.28
C ALA A 47 -5.12 -32.19 30.72
N GLY A 48 -5.94 -32.88 29.93
CA GLY A 48 -6.37 -34.26 30.23
C GLY A 48 -7.52 -34.38 31.24
N GLN A 49 -7.92 -33.30 31.93
CA GLN A 49 -9.08 -33.33 32.80
C GLN A 49 -10.37 -33.43 31.98
N PRO A 50 -11.28 -34.38 32.31
CA PRO A 50 -12.61 -34.45 31.74
C PRO A 50 -13.36 -33.13 31.93
N LEU A 51 -14.05 -32.69 30.88
CA LEU A 51 -14.92 -31.51 30.92
C LEU A 51 -16.35 -31.96 31.25
N ASP A 52 -16.55 -32.39 32.49
CA ASP A 52 -17.83 -32.87 33.03
C ASP A 52 -17.96 -32.58 34.54
N GLY A 53 -19.08 -32.98 35.14
CA GLY A 53 -19.35 -32.78 36.57
C GLY A 53 -19.82 -31.36 36.96
N PRO A 54 -19.91 -31.09 38.28
CA PRO A 54 -20.46 -29.85 38.81
C PRO A 54 -19.67 -28.60 38.42
N ASP A 55 -18.33 -28.67 38.46
CA ASP A 55 -17.46 -27.53 38.11
C ASP A 55 -17.60 -27.16 36.64
N TRP A 56 -17.63 -28.15 35.75
CA TRP A 56 -17.89 -27.95 34.32
C TRP A 56 -19.29 -27.35 34.09
N SER A 57 -20.30 -27.85 34.79
CA SER A 57 -21.67 -27.34 34.67
C SER A 57 -21.76 -25.87 35.11
N GLY A 58 -21.05 -25.51 36.18
CA GLY A 58 -20.91 -24.12 36.63
C GLY A 58 -20.21 -23.23 35.60
N PHE A 59 -19.11 -23.72 35.01
CA PHE A 59 -18.40 -23.01 33.95
C PHE A 59 -19.22 -22.87 32.66
N ALA A 60 -19.92 -23.91 32.22
CA ALA A 60 -20.75 -23.88 31.02
C ALA A 60 -21.90 -22.86 31.15
N ARG A 61 -22.48 -22.73 32.35
CA ARG A 61 -23.45 -21.67 32.66
C ARG A 61 -22.81 -20.28 32.58
N LEU A 62 -21.66 -20.08 33.24
CA LEU A 62 -20.91 -18.82 33.19
C LEU A 62 -20.55 -18.43 31.75
N PHE A 63 -20.12 -19.39 30.93
CA PHE A 63 -19.81 -19.18 29.52
C PHE A 63 -21.04 -18.75 28.73
N THR A 64 -22.19 -19.39 28.98
CA THR A 64 -23.45 -19.07 28.29
C THR A 64 -23.92 -17.65 28.63
N GLU A 65 -23.86 -17.27 29.91
CA GLU A 65 -24.15 -15.91 30.38
C GLU A 65 -23.21 -14.89 29.72
N ALA A 66 -21.90 -15.14 29.76
CA ALA A 66 -20.89 -14.29 29.14
C ALA A 66 -21.07 -14.13 27.61
N ALA A 67 -21.52 -15.17 26.93
CA ALA A 67 -21.76 -15.13 25.49
C ALA A 67 -22.98 -14.27 25.12
N VAL A 68 -24.02 -14.26 25.97
CA VAL A 68 -25.18 -13.36 25.80
C VAL A 68 -24.76 -11.90 26.04
N GLU A 69 -24.00 -11.62 27.10
CA GLU A 69 -23.46 -10.27 27.36
C GLU A 69 -22.53 -9.78 26.24
N THR A 70 -21.72 -10.67 25.68
CA THR A 70 -20.87 -10.36 24.52
C THR A 70 -21.72 -9.99 23.30
N ALA A 71 -22.85 -10.69 23.08
CA ALA A 71 -23.77 -10.39 22.00
C ALA A 71 -24.42 -9.00 22.16
N HIS A 72 -24.80 -8.61 23.37
CA HIS A 72 -25.27 -7.25 23.67
C HIS A 72 -24.18 -6.21 23.41
N THR A 73 -22.95 -6.47 23.86
CA THR A 73 -21.80 -5.59 23.61
C THR A 73 -21.55 -5.39 22.10
N LEU A 74 -21.65 -6.46 21.31
CA LEU A 74 -21.54 -6.40 19.86
C LEU A 74 -22.70 -5.63 19.22
N GLN A 75 -23.93 -5.74 19.75
CA GLN A 75 -25.05 -4.92 19.28
C GLN A 75 -24.80 -3.44 19.55
N ASP A 76 -24.24 -3.07 20.70
CA ASP A 76 -23.90 -1.68 21.00
C ASP A 76 -22.81 -1.14 20.07
N ILE A 77 -21.78 -1.94 19.78
CA ILE A 77 -20.79 -1.62 18.74
C ILE A 77 -21.48 -1.43 17.39
N ALA A 78 -22.38 -2.34 17.00
CA ALA A 78 -23.08 -2.28 15.72
C ALA A 78 -24.09 -1.13 15.61
N ARG A 79 -24.58 -0.59 16.74
CA ARG A 79 -25.41 0.63 16.79
C ARG A 79 -24.59 1.90 16.66
N ALA A 80 -23.32 1.88 17.05
CA ALA A 80 -22.48 3.08 17.07
C ALA A 80 -22.43 3.75 15.68
N PRO A 81 -22.73 5.06 15.57
CA PRO A 81 -22.75 5.77 14.29
C PRO A 81 -21.44 5.64 13.51
N ALA A 82 -20.30 5.86 14.18
CA ALA A 82 -18.97 5.74 13.57
C ALA A 82 -18.70 4.32 13.03
N PHE A 83 -19.14 3.26 13.73
CA PHE A 83 -18.97 1.89 13.24
C PHE A 83 -19.77 1.66 11.96
N ARG A 84 -21.04 2.08 11.94
CA ARG A 84 -21.91 1.95 10.77
C ARG A 84 -21.39 2.77 9.60
N GLU A 85 -20.85 3.95 9.83
CA GLU A 85 -20.24 4.80 8.79
C GLU A 85 -18.99 4.14 8.19
N ALA A 86 -18.10 3.61 9.03
CA ALA A 86 -16.91 2.89 8.59
C ALA A 86 -17.26 1.64 7.76
N VAL A 87 -18.34 0.93 8.14
CA VAL A 87 -18.90 -0.19 7.36
C VAL A 87 -19.54 0.30 6.06
N ALA A 88 -20.22 1.45 6.05
CA ALA A 88 -20.81 2.03 4.84
C ALA A 88 -19.75 2.29 3.76
N TRP A 89 -18.63 2.90 4.14
CA TRP A 89 -17.50 3.15 3.24
C TRP A 89 -16.84 1.89 2.69
N GLN A 90 -16.80 0.80 3.46
CA GLN A 90 -16.12 -0.45 3.05
C GLN A 90 -17.03 -1.44 2.33
N ASN A 91 -18.27 -1.60 2.81
CA ASN A 91 -19.20 -2.62 2.36
C ASN A 91 -20.65 -2.29 2.76
N ARG A 92 -21.22 -1.25 2.15
CA ARG A 92 -22.59 -0.78 2.40
C ARG A 92 -23.67 -1.89 2.43
N PRO A 93 -23.69 -2.89 1.52
CA PRO A 93 -24.68 -3.98 1.59
C PRO A 93 -24.70 -4.77 2.90
N VAL A 94 -23.61 -4.77 3.67
CA VAL A 94 -23.56 -5.45 4.98
C VAL A 94 -24.44 -4.76 6.02
N LEU A 95 -24.70 -3.45 5.89
CA LEU A 95 -25.59 -2.72 6.81
C LEU A 95 -27.01 -3.31 6.79
N THR A 96 -27.52 -3.65 5.60
CA THR A 96 -28.87 -4.19 5.43
C THR A 96 -28.93 -5.71 5.61
N SER A 97 -27.96 -6.45 5.07
CA SER A 97 -27.96 -7.92 5.07
C SER A 97 -27.44 -8.55 6.37
N GLY A 98 -26.53 -7.87 7.08
CA GLY A 98 -25.87 -8.37 8.29
C GLY A 98 -26.25 -7.59 9.55
N ILE A 99 -26.00 -6.28 9.54
CA ILE A 99 -26.12 -5.42 10.74
C ILE A 99 -27.58 -5.23 11.16
N ALA A 100 -28.47 -4.80 10.26
CA ALA A 100 -29.86 -4.52 10.65
C ALA A 100 -30.59 -5.77 11.21
N PRO A 101 -30.47 -6.98 10.62
CA PRO A 101 -31.01 -8.19 11.22
C PRO A 101 -30.37 -8.56 12.57
N PHE A 102 -29.08 -8.26 12.76
CA PHE A 102 -28.41 -8.48 14.04
C PHE A 102 -28.98 -7.59 15.14
N LEU A 103 -29.25 -6.32 14.83
CA LEU A 103 -29.82 -5.36 15.78
C LEU A 103 -31.29 -5.62 16.14
N ARG A 104 -32.04 -6.31 15.28
CA ARG A 104 -33.44 -6.71 15.53
C ARG A 104 -33.58 -8.00 16.36
N TRP A 105 -32.50 -8.77 16.47
CA TRP A 105 -32.51 -10.01 17.25
C TRP A 105 -32.32 -9.69 18.74
N THR A 106 -33.00 -10.40 19.63
CA THR A 106 -32.84 -10.25 21.08
C THR A 106 -31.96 -11.39 21.60
N PRO A 107 -30.74 -11.10 22.10
CA PRO A 107 -29.85 -12.12 22.63
C PRO A 107 -30.43 -12.84 23.86
N THR A 108 -30.51 -14.16 23.80
CA THR A 108 -30.76 -15.05 24.93
C THR A 108 -29.98 -16.35 24.72
N ALA A 109 -29.78 -17.15 25.76
CA ALA A 109 -29.10 -18.44 25.64
C ALA A 109 -29.74 -19.32 24.54
N ASP A 110 -31.08 -19.44 24.55
CA ASP A 110 -31.82 -20.29 23.60
C ASP A 110 -31.87 -19.73 22.18
N SER A 111 -31.84 -18.40 22.03
CA SER A 111 -31.96 -17.75 20.72
C SER A 111 -30.64 -17.59 19.96
N ARG A 112 -29.48 -17.87 20.60
CA ARG A 112 -28.12 -17.85 20.01
C ARG A 112 -27.84 -19.03 19.06
N SER A 113 -28.66 -19.15 18.02
CA SER A 113 -28.51 -20.15 16.96
C SER A 113 -27.34 -19.86 16.00
N SER A 114 -27.20 -20.63 14.92
CA SER A 114 -26.08 -20.46 13.95
C SER A 114 -26.03 -19.07 13.30
N MET A 115 -27.19 -18.51 12.91
CA MET A 115 -27.24 -17.24 12.17
C MET A 115 -26.88 -16.01 13.02
N PRO A 116 -27.41 -15.82 14.25
CA PRO A 116 -26.95 -14.78 15.15
C PRO A 116 -25.44 -14.84 15.44
N ARG A 117 -24.89 -16.03 15.69
CA ARG A 117 -23.44 -16.20 15.92
C ARG A 117 -22.59 -15.76 14.72
N GLN A 118 -23.02 -16.05 13.49
CA GLN A 118 -22.32 -15.54 12.30
C GLN A 118 -22.33 -14.00 12.21
N ARG A 119 -23.37 -13.35 12.73
CA ARG A 119 -23.45 -11.88 12.77
C ARG A 119 -22.62 -11.28 13.91
N GLU A 120 -22.53 -11.96 15.06
CA GLU A 120 -21.58 -11.62 16.12
C GLU A 120 -20.14 -11.62 15.56
N GLU A 121 -19.74 -12.69 14.87
CA GLU A 121 -18.43 -12.81 14.24
C GLU A 121 -18.18 -11.72 13.19
N LEU A 122 -19.20 -11.38 12.38
CA LEU A 122 -19.12 -10.31 11.38
C LEU A 122 -18.78 -8.96 12.02
N VAL A 123 -19.50 -8.59 13.09
CA VAL A 123 -19.26 -7.34 13.82
C VAL A 123 -17.88 -7.37 14.49
N ALA A 124 -17.54 -8.47 15.15
CA ALA A 124 -16.24 -8.64 15.80
C ALA A 124 -15.07 -8.51 14.80
N HIS A 125 -15.22 -9.05 13.58
CA HIS A 125 -14.21 -8.98 12.52
C HIS A 125 -13.97 -7.55 12.02
N TYR A 126 -15.03 -6.74 11.85
CA TYR A 126 -14.87 -5.31 11.56
C TYR A 126 -14.27 -4.56 12.75
N TRP A 127 -14.74 -4.86 13.96
CA TRP A 127 -14.31 -4.17 15.18
C TRP A 127 -12.80 -4.29 15.43
N GLN A 128 -12.24 -5.50 15.33
CA GLN A 128 -10.78 -5.68 15.46
C GLN A 128 -9.99 -4.90 14.41
N ARG A 129 -10.49 -4.84 13.16
CA ARG A 129 -9.83 -4.14 12.06
C ARG A 129 -9.80 -2.64 12.34
N PHE A 130 -10.84 -2.09 12.96
CA PHE A 130 -10.96 -0.67 13.22
C PHE A 130 -10.18 -0.19 14.44
N CYS A 131 -9.95 -1.06 15.42
CA CYS A 131 -9.29 -0.71 16.68
C CYS A 131 -7.78 -0.95 16.68
N VAL A 132 -7.30 -2.01 16.00
CA VAL A 132 -5.89 -2.45 16.15
C VAL A 132 -5.12 -2.62 14.84
N LYS A 133 -5.68 -2.21 13.70
CA LYS A 133 -4.94 -2.16 12.44
C LYS A 133 -4.74 -0.72 11.99
N ASN A 134 -3.49 -0.36 11.76
CA ASN A 134 -3.09 0.94 11.23
C ASN A 134 -3.25 1.00 9.70
N ASP A 135 -4.34 0.45 9.18
CA ASP A 135 -4.68 0.58 7.77
C ASP A 135 -4.88 2.05 7.46
N THR A 136 -4.27 2.56 6.40
CA THR A 136 -4.53 3.95 5.99
C THR A 136 -5.77 3.95 5.13
N ILE A 137 -6.91 4.44 5.62
CA ILE A 137 -8.21 4.50 4.94
C ILE A 137 -9.23 5.36 5.72
N GLY A 138 -9.73 6.44 5.11
CA GLY A 138 -10.78 7.30 5.69
C GLY A 138 -10.51 7.74 7.14
N PHE A 139 -11.58 7.99 7.90
CA PHE A 139 -11.47 8.39 9.30
C PHE A 139 -11.16 7.22 10.25
N PHE A 140 -11.43 5.98 9.81
CA PHE A 140 -11.20 4.76 10.59
C PHE A 140 -9.76 4.22 10.44
N GLY A 141 -8.93 4.98 9.73
CA GLY A 141 -7.51 4.75 9.52
C GLY A 141 -6.82 6.02 8.99
N PRO A 142 -6.87 7.15 9.72
CA PRO A 142 -6.48 8.45 9.18
C PRO A 142 -4.96 8.63 9.13
N VAL A 143 -4.48 9.48 8.22
CA VAL A 143 -3.08 9.90 8.13
C VAL A 143 -2.82 11.06 9.09
N GLY A 144 -2.00 10.86 10.11
CA GLY A 144 -1.40 11.94 10.89
C GLY A 144 -0.02 12.32 10.35
N TRP A 145 0.51 13.44 10.84
CA TRP A 145 1.86 13.92 10.54
C TRP A 145 2.58 14.31 11.82
N GLY A 146 3.88 14.06 11.84
CA GLY A 146 4.77 14.50 12.91
C GLY A 146 6.08 15.04 12.37
N ARG A 147 6.84 15.69 13.25
CA ARG A 147 8.12 16.34 12.93
C ARG A 147 9.17 16.08 13.99
N TRP A 148 10.43 16.28 13.63
CA TRP A 148 11.51 16.37 14.60
C TRP A 148 11.49 17.72 15.30
N ASP A 149 11.69 17.72 16.61
CA ASP A 149 11.74 18.91 17.46
C ASP A 149 12.83 18.73 18.52
N PHE A 150 13.97 19.39 18.33
CA PHE A 150 15.12 19.30 19.23
C PHE A 150 14.92 20.06 20.56
N GLY A 151 13.80 20.77 20.72
CA GLY A 151 13.36 21.29 22.02
C GLY A 151 12.62 20.25 22.88
N THR A 152 12.08 19.20 22.26
CA THR A 152 11.48 18.05 22.95
C THR A 152 12.56 17.01 23.28
N ARG A 153 12.50 16.33 24.42
CA ARG A 153 13.52 15.32 24.79
C ARG A 153 13.33 14.00 24.04
N THR A 154 12.16 13.38 24.14
CA THR A 154 11.86 12.10 23.47
C THR A 154 10.63 12.20 22.58
N VAL A 155 9.43 12.41 23.14
CA VAL A 155 8.17 12.45 22.40
C VAL A 155 7.23 13.51 22.99
N GLY A 156 6.69 14.37 22.13
CA GLY A 156 5.61 15.29 22.47
C GLY A 156 4.38 15.03 21.61
N VAL A 157 3.19 14.99 22.23
CA VAL A 157 1.91 14.84 21.51
C VAL A 157 1.12 16.14 21.62
N ASP A 158 0.60 16.59 20.49
CA ASP A 158 -0.52 17.52 20.44
C ASP A 158 -1.75 16.70 20.03
N PRO A 159 -2.74 16.47 20.92
CA PRO A 159 -3.90 15.64 20.59
C PRO A 159 -4.82 16.28 19.54
N GLY A 160 -4.69 17.60 19.30
CA GLY A 160 -5.59 18.34 18.42
C GLY A 160 -7.01 18.44 18.99
N THR A 161 -8.01 18.49 18.11
CA THR A 161 -9.43 18.47 18.48
C THR A 161 -10.17 17.42 17.65
N GLY A 162 -10.87 16.52 18.32
CA GLY A 162 -11.45 15.31 17.74
C GLY A 162 -10.43 14.39 17.07
N LEU A 163 -10.91 13.38 16.36
CA LEU A 163 -10.05 12.42 15.66
C LEU A 163 -9.46 12.97 14.35
N ILE A 164 -10.26 13.74 13.61
CA ILE A 164 -10.00 14.13 12.21
C ILE A 164 -9.98 15.64 12.06
N ALA A 165 -8.89 16.17 11.49
CA ALA A 165 -8.75 17.59 11.17
C ALA A 165 -9.31 17.92 9.78
N LYS A 166 -9.26 16.97 8.84
CA LYS A 166 -9.78 17.14 7.48
C LYS A 166 -10.14 15.78 6.89
N SER A 167 -11.22 15.72 6.14
CA SER A 167 -11.57 14.56 5.31
C SER A 167 -11.76 15.01 3.87
N SER A 168 -11.45 14.15 2.90
CA SER A 168 -11.57 14.47 1.48
C SER A 168 -12.02 13.24 0.69
N VAL A 169 -13.00 13.44 -0.19
CA VAL A 169 -13.56 12.39 -1.05
C VAL A 169 -12.97 12.53 -2.45
N TYR A 170 -12.31 11.48 -2.91
CA TYR A 170 -11.61 11.40 -4.18
C TYR A 170 -12.29 10.42 -5.14
N TRP A 171 -12.03 10.55 -6.43
CA TRP A 171 -12.49 9.61 -7.44
C TRP A 171 -11.58 8.38 -7.53
N ALA A 172 -12.17 7.20 -7.68
CA ALA A 172 -11.47 6.09 -8.30
C ALA A 172 -11.36 6.38 -9.81
N SER A 173 -10.14 6.32 -10.38
CA SER A 173 -9.88 6.71 -11.78
C SER A 173 -10.85 6.06 -12.76
N TRP A 174 -11.21 4.80 -12.52
CA TRP A 174 -12.05 4.03 -13.42
C TRP A 174 -13.46 4.61 -13.63
N GLY A 175 -14.01 5.32 -12.64
CA GLY A 175 -15.33 5.96 -12.77
C GLY A 175 -15.28 7.07 -13.82
N ILE A 176 -14.26 7.93 -13.76
CA ILE A 176 -14.07 8.98 -14.78
C ILE A 176 -13.64 8.39 -16.12
N ASP A 177 -12.88 7.29 -16.13
CA ASP A 177 -12.53 6.58 -17.36
C ASP A 177 -13.76 5.99 -18.09
N ALA A 178 -14.79 5.56 -17.35
CA ALA A 178 -16.05 5.09 -17.93
C ALA A 178 -16.84 6.26 -18.55
N LEU A 179 -16.89 7.41 -17.88
CA LEU A 179 -17.49 8.62 -18.47
C LEU A 179 -16.73 9.08 -19.72
N ALA A 180 -15.40 9.09 -19.68
CA ALA A 180 -14.57 9.41 -20.83
C ALA A 180 -14.77 8.42 -21.99
N LYS A 181 -14.98 7.13 -21.71
CA LYS A 181 -15.32 6.12 -22.72
C LYS A 181 -16.68 6.38 -23.38
N MET A 182 -17.68 6.83 -22.61
CA MET A 182 -18.97 7.23 -23.18
C MET A 182 -18.80 8.42 -24.14
N LEU A 183 -18.03 9.44 -23.74
CA LEU A 183 -17.76 10.61 -24.59
C LEU A 183 -16.92 10.25 -25.83
N ASP A 184 -15.98 9.33 -25.72
CA ASP A 184 -15.16 8.83 -26.84
C ASP A 184 -16.00 8.13 -27.92
N ALA A 185 -17.20 7.66 -27.60
CA ALA A 185 -18.13 7.02 -28.54
C ALA A 185 -18.97 8.03 -29.35
N ASP A 186 -19.01 9.31 -28.96
CA ASP A 186 -19.72 10.36 -29.69
C ASP A 186 -18.93 10.76 -30.95
N PRO A 187 -19.46 10.54 -32.17
CA PRO A 187 -18.78 10.89 -33.41
C PRO A 187 -18.45 12.39 -33.51
N ALA A 188 -19.27 13.26 -32.91
CA ALA A 188 -19.06 14.70 -32.92
C ALA A 188 -17.85 15.14 -32.09
N LEU A 189 -17.44 14.33 -31.12
CA LEU A 189 -16.25 14.58 -30.29
C LEU A 189 -14.97 14.00 -30.89
N ARG A 190 -15.09 13.11 -31.89
CA ARG A 190 -13.96 12.34 -32.41
C ARG A 190 -12.85 13.22 -32.96
N GLU A 191 -13.18 14.30 -33.67
CA GLU A 191 -12.21 15.25 -34.26
C GLU A 191 -11.43 16.08 -33.22
N TRP A 192 -11.94 16.16 -31.99
CA TRP A 192 -11.36 16.91 -30.87
C TRP A 192 -10.36 16.08 -30.06
N ILE A 193 -10.30 14.78 -30.29
CA ILE A 193 -9.37 13.87 -29.61
C ILE A 193 -8.01 13.93 -30.29
N ALA A 194 -6.98 14.22 -29.51
CA ALA A 194 -5.61 14.25 -29.98
C ALA A 194 -5.06 12.82 -30.15
N PRO A 195 -4.69 12.40 -31.38
CA PRO A 195 -4.02 11.12 -31.58
C PRO A 195 -2.58 11.19 -31.08
N ARG A 196 -2.09 10.09 -30.47
CA ARG A 196 -0.67 9.93 -30.11
C ARG A 196 -0.07 8.68 -30.71
N ARG A 197 1.20 8.74 -31.08
CA ARG A 197 1.98 7.55 -31.42
C ARG A 197 2.10 6.61 -30.22
N VAL A 198 2.13 5.30 -30.48
CA VAL A 198 2.53 4.35 -29.44
C VAL A 198 3.98 4.63 -29.03
N PRO A 199 4.36 4.49 -27.74
CA PRO A 199 5.61 5.05 -27.22
C PRO A 199 6.91 4.49 -27.82
N PHE A 200 6.85 3.28 -28.37
CA PHE A 200 7.99 2.56 -28.94
C PHE A 200 8.01 2.59 -30.47
N LEU A 201 7.19 3.43 -31.12
CA LEU A 201 7.20 3.61 -32.56
C LEU A 201 8.12 4.75 -32.99
N VAL A 202 9.05 4.43 -33.88
CA VAL A 202 9.97 5.37 -34.54
C VAL A 202 9.44 5.68 -35.94
N LEU A 203 9.44 6.96 -36.30
CA LEU A 203 9.26 7.43 -37.67
C LEU A 203 10.59 8.00 -38.15
N ASP A 204 11.19 7.36 -39.15
CA ASP A 204 12.47 7.72 -39.76
C ASP A 204 12.21 8.05 -41.24
N GLY A 205 12.09 9.34 -41.55
CA GLY A 205 11.65 9.80 -42.87
C GLY A 205 10.28 9.22 -43.26
N ASP A 206 10.27 8.35 -44.27
CA ASP A 206 9.11 7.64 -44.80
C ASP A 206 9.03 6.18 -44.31
N ARG A 207 9.74 5.82 -43.24
CA ARG A 207 9.76 4.47 -42.69
C ARG A 207 9.31 4.43 -41.23
N VAL A 208 8.44 3.48 -40.93
CA VAL A 208 8.02 3.18 -39.57
C VAL A 208 8.81 1.98 -39.03
N ARG A 209 9.39 2.16 -37.84
CA ARG A 209 10.10 1.11 -37.09
C ARG A 209 9.39 0.83 -35.76
N VAL A 210 9.25 -0.45 -35.46
CA VAL A 210 8.76 -0.96 -34.17
C VAL A 210 9.74 -2.04 -33.71
N PRO A 211 10.13 -2.10 -32.41
CA PRO A 211 11.03 -3.11 -31.90
C PRO A 211 10.65 -4.54 -32.33
N GLY A 212 11.64 -5.30 -32.81
CA GLY A 212 11.45 -6.69 -33.26
C GLY A 212 10.68 -6.86 -34.59
N ARG A 213 10.38 -5.77 -35.32
CA ARG A 213 9.73 -5.83 -36.64
C ARG A 213 10.63 -5.21 -37.72
N ARG A 214 10.47 -5.68 -38.96
CA ARG A 214 11.15 -5.06 -40.12
C ARG A 214 10.58 -3.64 -40.33
N PRO A 215 11.41 -2.66 -40.74
CA PRO A 215 10.93 -1.33 -41.12
C PRO A 215 9.90 -1.41 -42.25
N ILE A 216 8.84 -0.61 -42.16
CA ILE A 216 7.74 -0.57 -43.14
C ILE A 216 7.72 0.80 -43.81
N PRO A 217 7.86 0.89 -45.14
CA PRO A 217 7.69 2.16 -45.85
C PRO A 217 6.24 2.63 -45.78
N VAL A 218 6.05 3.94 -45.68
CA VAL A 218 4.75 4.61 -45.65
C VAL A 218 4.71 5.73 -46.67
N SER A 219 3.52 6.17 -47.09
CA SER A 219 3.40 7.33 -47.98
C SER A 219 3.81 8.62 -47.27
N ALA A 220 4.13 9.66 -48.05
CA ALA A 220 4.42 11.00 -47.52
C ALA A 220 3.27 11.53 -46.65
N ASP A 221 2.02 11.30 -47.07
CA ASP A 221 0.81 11.65 -46.32
C ASP A 221 0.74 10.93 -44.97
N THR A 222 0.99 9.61 -44.96
CA THR A 222 1.01 8.82 -43.72
C THR A 222 2.11 9.29 -42.78
N ALA A 223 3.32 9.56 -43.29
CA ALA A 223 4.42 10.09 -42.49
C ALA A 223 4.08 11.48 -41.90
N ALA A 224 3.49 12.37 -42.72
CA ALA A 224 3.13 13.73 -42.31
C ALA A 224 2.06 13.75 -41.20
N VAL A 225 1.04 12.88 -41.29
CA VAL A 225 0.02 12.71 -40.24
C VAL A 225 0.64 12.09 -38.99
N LEU A 226 1.41 11.00 -39.14
CA LEU A 226 2.02 10.29 -38.03
C LEU A 226 2.99 11.18 -37.23
N ALA A 227 3.73 12.08 -37.89
CA ALA A 227 4.61 13.05 -37.24
C ALA A 227 3.85 14.04 -36.33
N ARG A 228 2.59 14.34 -36.64
CA ARG A 228 1.72 15.27 -35.88
C ARG A 228 0.92 14.59 -34.77
N CYS A 229 0.92 13.25 -34.71
CA CYS A 229 0.30 12.46 -33.65
C CYS A 229 1.14 12.50 -32.35
N ASP A 230 1.10 13.63 -31.65
CA ASP A 230 1.84 13.89 -30.40
C ASP A 230 0.99 13.76 -29.13
N GLY A 231 -0.31 13.51 -29.25
CA GLY A 231 -1.24 13.45 -28.12
C GLY A 231 -1.68 14.80 -27.57
N VAL A 232 -1.27 15.91 -28.18
CA VAL A 232 -1.67 17.27 -27.82
C VAL A 232 -2.52 17.91 -28.92
N ARG A 233 -2.13 17.77 -30.18
CA ARG A 233 -2.88 18.34 -31.32
C ARG A 233 -4.15 17.53 -31.60
N PRO A 234 -5.35 18.15 -31.54
CA PRO A 234 -6.59 17.48 -31.95
C PRO A 234 -6.55 17.05 -33.43
N ALA A 235 -7.24 15.96 -33.78
CA ALA A 235 -7.30 15.47 -35.15
C ALA A 235 -7.74 16.54 -36.17
N ARG A 236 -8.66 17.43 -35.79
CA ARG A 236 -9.07 18.58 -36.63
C ARG A 236 -7.96 19.59 -36.92
N SER A 237 -7.05 19.80 -35.95
CA SER A 237 -5.91 20.70 -36.15
C SER A 237 -4.92 20.08 -37.15
N ILE A 238 -4.70 18.76 -37.06
CA ILE A 238 -3.89 18.02 -38.02
C ILE A 238 -4.49 18.10 -39.43
N ALA A 239 -5.82 17.96 -39.55
CA ALA A 239 -6.52 18.11 -40.83
C ALA A 239 -6.40 19.53 -41.40
N ALA A 240 -6.47 20.57 -40.57
CA ALA A 240 -6.28 21.95 -41.01
C ALA A 240 -4.84 22.25 -41.45
N GLU A 241 -3.84 21.60 -40.83
CA GLU A 241 -2.42 21.73 -41.22
C GLU A 241 -2.06 20.95 -42.50
N LEU A 242 -2.88 19.97 -42.89
CA LEU A 242 -2.67 19.08 -44.03
C LEU A 242 -3.92 19.03 -44.93
N PRO A 243 -4.31 20.14 -45.59
CA PRO A 243 -5.58 20.24 -46.31
C PRO A 243 -5.69 19.32 -47.52
N ASP A 244 -4.56 18.91 -48.11
CA ASP A 244 -4.51 18.02 -49.28
C ASP A 244 -4.50 16.53 -48.91
N THR A 245 -4.51 16.20 -47.61
CA THR A 245 -4.48 14.83 -47.10
C THR A 245 -5.82 14.45 -46.48
N ASP A 246 -6.33 13.25 -46.78
CA ASP A 246 -7.45 12.66 -46.03
C ASP A 246 -6.98 12.18 -44.65
N VAL A 247 -6.75 13.14 -43.75
CA VAL A 247 -6.29 12.90 -42.38
C VAL A 247 -7.21 11.93 -41.62
N PRO A 248 -8.55 12.02 -41.69
CA PRO A 248 -9.45 11.04 -41.08
C PRO A 248 -9.18 9.59 -41.54
N ALA A 249 -9.05 9.34 -42.84
CA ALA A 249 -8.78 8.00 -43.35
C ALA A 249 -7.39 7.49 -42.94
N VAL A 250 -6.37 8.36 -43.01
CA VAL A 250 -5.01 8.02 -42.56
C VAL A 250 -4.98 7.68 -41.08
N LEU A 251 -5.65 8.47 -40.22
CA LEU A 251 -5.73 8.18 -38.79
C LEU A 251 -6.47 6.85 -38.51
N ALA A 252 -7.51 6.52 -39.28
CA ALA A 252 -8.20 5.25 -39.14
C ALA A 252 -7.29 4.06 -39.45
N ASP A 253 -6.50 4.12 -40.52
CA ASP A 253 -5.49 3.10 -40.86
C ASP A 253 -4.39 3.00 -39.78
N LEU A 254 -3.86 4.14 -39.32
CA LEU A 254 -2.84 4.17 -38.26
C LEU A 254 -3.31 3.55 -36.94
N VAL A 255 -4.59 3.77 -36.57
CA VAL A 255 -5.21 3.13 -35.41
C VAL A 255 -5.40 1.63 -35.64
N ALA A 256 -5.88 1.22 -36.82
CA ALA A 256 -6.06 -0.19 -37.17
C ALA A 256 -4.74 -0.98 -37.11
N ARG A 257 -3.62 -0.34 -37.50
CA ARG A 257 -2.26 -0.87 -37.41
C ARG A 257 -1.66 -0.86 -36.00
N ARG A 258 -2.35 -0.24 -35.03
CA ARG A 258 -1.88 -0.02 -33.64
C ARG A 258 -0.58 0.80 -33.58
N TRP A 259 -0.42 1.74 -34.51
CA TRP A 259 0.70 2.70 -34.52
C TRP A 259 0.35 3.98 -33.78
N VAL A 260 -0.94 4.30 -33.75
CA VAL A 260 -1.51 5.47 -33.08
C VAL A 260 -2.62 5.02 -32.15
N VAL A 261 -2.66 5.64 -30.97
CA VAL A 261 -3.81 5.61 -30.06
C VAL A 261 -4.58 6.91 -30.27
N ARG A 262 -5.87 6.79 -30.61
CA ARG A 262 -6.81 7.90 -30.64
C ARG A 262 -7.98 7.56 -29.73
N ARG A 263 -7.85 7.95 -28.47
CA ARG A 263 -8.84 7.72 -27.41
C ARG A 263 -8.79 8.91 -26.47
N LEU A 264 -9.93 9.29 -25.90
CA LEU A 264 -9.95 10.22 -24.78
C LEU A 264 -9.29 9.58 -23.55
N GLU A 265 -8.03 9.90 -23.33
CA GLU A 265 -7.22 9.39 -22.23
C GLU A 265 -7.13 10.41 -21.11
N ILE A 266 -7.65 10.06 -19.94
CA ILE A 266 -7.56 10.90 -18.74
C ILE A 266 -6.27 10.53 -18.01
N PRO A 267 -5.42 11.45 -17.53
CA PRO A 267 -4.26 11.08 -16.71
C PRO A 267 -4.63 10.33 -15.42
N ALA A 268 -3.71 9.53 -14.89
CA ALA A 268 -3.89 8.90 -13.58
C ALA A 268 -3.63 9.92 -12.47
N ASP A 269 -4.70 10.39 -11.83
CA ASP A 269 -4.67 11.39 -10.75
C ASP A 269 -5.77 11.06 -9.71
N THR A 270 -5.75 11.70 -8.55
CA THR A 270 -6.88 11.71 -7.60
C THR A 270 -7.96 12.72 -7.98
N HIS A 271 -7.67 13.63 -8.91
CA HIS A 271 -8.60 14.58 -9.53
C HIS A 271 -8.74 14.38 -11.06
N PRO A 272 -9.08 13.16 -11.54
CA PRO A 272 -9.20 12.88 -12.97
C PRO A 272 -10.36 13.65 -13.64
N ASP A 273 -11.36 14.05 -12.85
CA ASP A 273 -12.46 14.93 -13.24
C ASP A 273 -11.97 16.28 -13.79
N ARG A 274 -10.94 16.87 -13.16
CA ARG A 274 -10.37 18.15 -13.61
C ARG A 274 -9.75 18.06 -15.00
N ALA A 275 -9.05 16.96 -15.29
CA ALA A 275 -8.46 16.76 -16.61
C ALA A 275 -9.52 16.54 -17.70
N LEU A 276 -10.60 15.80 -17.38
CA LEU A 276 -11.72 15.63 -18.29
C LEU A 276 -12.43 16.98 -18.56
N ARG A 277 -12.66 17.79 -17.52
CA ARG A 277 -13.23 19.13 -17.65
C ARG A 277 -12.38 20.03 -18.55
N ALA A 278 -11.08 20.09 -18.27
CA ALA A 278 -10.14 20.89 -19.05
C ALA A 278 -10.19 20.51 -20.54
N TRP A 279 -10.24 19.21 -20.86
CA TRP A 279 -10.42 18.76 -22.23
C TRP A 279 -11.77 19.20 -22.83
N LEU A 280 -12.89 18.99 -22.12
CA LEU A 280 -14.23 19.41 -22.57
C LEU A 280 -14.30 20.91 -22.89
N GLU A 281 -13.58 21.75 -22.14
CA GLU A 281 -13.53 23.19 -22.37
C GLU A 281 -12.81 23.59 -23.67
N THR A 282 -11.90 22.73 -24.17
CA THR A 282 -11.26 22.92 -25.48
C THR A 282 -12.17 22.56 -26.67
N VAL A 283 -13.28 21.86 -26.42
CA VAL A 283 -14.23 21.45 -27.46
C VAL A 283 -15.04 22.66 -27.91
N GLY A 284 -14.86 23.05 -29.17
CA GLY A 284 -15.59 24.17 -29.79
C GLY A 284 -16.96 23.79 -30.35
N ALA A 285 -17.32 22.50 -30.36
CA ALA A 285 -18.66 22.04 -30.73
C ALA A 285 -19.64 22.29 -29.55
N PRO A 286 -20.58 23.26 -29.64
CA PRO A 286 -21.32 23.73 -28.46
C PRO A 286 -22.20 22.66 -27.82
N GLU A 287 -22.91 21.88 -28.63
CA GLU A 287 -23.87 20.87 -28.14
C GLU A 287 -23.16 19.67 -27.48
N PRO A 288 -22.16 19.01 -28.12
CA PRO A 288 -21.41 17.94 -27.48
C PRO A 288 -20.67 18.40 -26.21
N ARG A 289 -20.08 19.61 -26.23
CA ARG A 289 -19.43 20.19 -25.04
C ARG A 289 -20.43 20.37 -23.90
N SER A 290 -21.59 20.97 -24.17
CA SER A 290 -22.61 21.22 -23.15
C SER A 290 -23.10 19.90 -22.54
N ARG A 291 -23.33 18.86 -23.35
CA ARG A 291 -23.72 17.54 -22.85
C ARG A 291 -22.65 16.91 -21.96
N GLY A 292 -21.40 16.93 -22.41
CA GLY A 292 -20.28 16.35 -21.66
C GLY A 292 -20.03 17.06 -20.32
N LEU A 293 -20.09 18.40 -20.31
CA LEU A 293 -19.99 19.18 -19.08
C LEU A 293 -21.16 18.90 -18.14
N ALA A 294 -22.40 18.85 -18.64
CA ALA A 294 -23.56 18.53 -17.81
C ALA A 294 -23.49 17.14 -17.17
N ALA A 295 -22.99 16.14 -17.91
CA ALA A 295 -22.76 14.79 -17.39
C ALA A 295 -21.69 14.78 -16.28
N LEU A 296 -20.57 15.46 -16.49
CA LEU A 296 -19.52 15.58 -15.47
C LEU A 296 -20.02 16.35 -14.22
N ASP A 297 -20.72 17.47 -14.42
CA ASP A 297 -21.29 18.27 -13.33
C ASP A 297 -22.27 17.46 -12.48
N ARG A 298 -23.06 16.56 -13.08
CA ARG A 298 -23.97 15.65 -12.37
C ARG A 298 -23.19 14.74 -11.41
N LEU A 299 -22.13 14.10 -11.89
CA LEU A 299 -21.29 13.23 -11.05
C LEU A 299 -20.54 14.03 -9.97
N GLU A 300 -20.01 15.21 -10.30
CA GLU A 300 -19.32 16.07 -9.32
C GLU A 300 -20.26 16.55 -8.21
N ARG A 301 -21.52 16.89 -8.51
CA ARG A 301 -22.54 17.17 -7.50
C ARG A 301 -22.80 15.96 -6.60
N GLY A 302 -22.89 14.76 -7.18
CA GLY A 302 -23.03 13.51 -6.41
C GLY A 302 -21.85 13.29 -5.45
N ARG A 303 -20.61 13.46 -5.92
CA ARG A 303 -19.42 13.39 -5.05
C ARG A 303 -19.43 14.47 -3.97
N ALA A 304 -19.84 15.69 -4.29
CA ALA A 304 -19.96 16.77 -3.31
C ALA A 304 -21.00 16.45 -2.23
N ALA A 305 -22.14 15.85 -2.60
CA ALA A 305 -23.14 15.38 -1.64
C ALA A 305 -22.60 14.27 -0.72
N VAL A 306 -21.81 13.33 -1.26
CA VAL A 306 -21.11 12.31 -0.47
C VAL A 306 -20.14 12.96 0.52
N ALA A 307 -19.40 13.98 0.10
CA ALA A 307 -18.45 14.70 0.95
C ALA A 307 -19.13 15.55 2.03
N ALA A 308 -20.36 16.00 1.79
CA ALA A 308 -21.16 16.82 2.72
C ALA A 308 -22.00 15.98 3.70
N ALA A 309 -22.07 14.66 3.52
CA ALA A 309 -22.82 13.78 4.41
C ALA A 309 -22.24 13.81 5.84
N THR A 310 -23.10 14.05 6.82
CA THR A 310 -22.73 14.17 8.24
C THR A 310 -23.08 12.95 9.08
N ASP A 311 -23.85 12.01 8.51
CA ASP A 311 -24.26 10.79 9.16
C ASP A 311 -24.36 9.61 8.17
N VAL A 312 -24.60 8.43 8.72
CA VAL A 312 -24.61 7.17 7.96
C VAL A 312 -25.73 7.14 6.92
N ASP A 313 -26.90 7.66 7.25
CA ASP A 313 -28.08 7.50 6.40
C ASP A 313 -27.99 8.47 5.21
N THR A 314 -27.56 9.72 5.45
CA THR A 314 -27.24 10.70 4.41
C THR A 314 -26.06 10.24 3.52
N LEU A 315 -25.02 9.63 4.10
CA LEU A 315 -23.91 9.04 3.35
C LEU A 315 -24.38 7.91 2.43
N VAL A 316 -25.19 6.98 2.96
CA VAL A 316 -25.74 5.86 2.19
C VAL A 316 -26.60 6.36 1.03
N GLN A 317 -27.45 7.36 1.28
CA GLN A 317 -28.29 7.99 0.26
C GLN A 317 -27.43 8.66 -0.82
N ALA A 318 -26.46 9.49 -0.44
CA ALA A 318 -25.59 10.20 -1.38
C ALA A 318 -24.76 9.24 -2.25
N LEU A 319 -24.19 8.18 -1.66
CA LEU A 319 -23.48 7.15 -2.41
C LEU A 319 -24.43 6.42 -3.37
N THR A 320 -25.67 6.14 -2.97
CA THR A 320 -26.65 5.44 -3.82
C THR A 320 -27.04 6.31 -5.01
N ALA A 321 -27.32 7.59 -4.77
CA ALA A 321 -27.65 8.54 -5.82
C ALA A 321 -26.50 8.73 -6.81
N LEU A 322 -25.26 8.85 -6.33
CA LEU A 322 -24.07 8.94 -7.19
C LEU A 322 -23.91 7.70 -8.07
N GLU A 323 -24.12 6.51 -7.52
CA GLU A 323 -24.04 5.25 -8.27
C GLU A 323 -25.16 5.13 -9.32
N GLN A 324 -26.38 5.57 -9.00
CA GLN A 324 -27.50 5.61 -9.94
C GLN A 324 -27.21 6.57 -11.10
N ASP A 325 -26.82 7.80 -10.79
CA ASP A 325 -26.43 8.82 -11.78
C ASP A 325 -25.32 8.31 -12.70
N PHE A 326 -24.32 7.63 -12.13
CA PHE A 326 -23.23 7.03 -12.89
C PHE A 326 -23.71 5.92 -13.84
N THR A 327 -24.53 5.00 -13.36
CA THR A 327 -25.04 3.89 -14.18
C THR A 327 -25.95 4.41 -15.29
N GLU A 328 -26.83 5.39 -15.01
CA GLU A 328 -27.66 6.03 -16.03
C GLU A 328 -26.84 6.73 -17.11
N LEU A 329 -25.75 7.40 -16.75
CA LEU A 329 -24.91 8.14 -17.70
C LEU A 329 -23.97 7.25 -18.53
N THR A 330 -23.48 6.15 -17.97
CA THR A 330 -22.36 5.38 -18.55
C THR A 330 -22.71 3.96 -18.97
N ASP A 331 -23.92 3.49 -18.64
CA ASP A 331 -24.35 2.09 -18.81
C ASP A 331 -23.34 1.07 -18.22
N THR A 332 -22.64 1.49 -17.16
CA THR A 332 -21.62 0.71 -16.48
C THR A 332 -22.03 0.46 -15.03
N ALA A 333 -21.78 -0.74 -14.52
CA ALA A 333 -22.02 -1.07 -13.12
C ALA A 333 -21.18 -0.17 -12.19
N ALA A 334 -21.83 0.48 -11.23
CA ALA A 334 -21.19 1.43 -10.32
C ALA A 334 -20.30 0.80 -9.24
N VAL A 335 -20.28 -0.54 -9.15
CA VAL A 335 -19.42 -1.30 -8.24
C VAL A 335 -18.76 -2.44 -9.01
N ARG A 336 -17.42 -2.49 -8.97
CA ARG A 336 -16.67 -3.59 -9.57
C ARG A 336 -16.76 -4.87 -8.73
N GLU A 337 -16.78 -6.01 -9.41
CA GLU A 337 -16.80 -7.33 -8.76
C GLU A 337 -15.55 -7.58 -7.91
N LYS A 338 -15.74 -8.42 -6.88
CA LYS A 338 -14.66 -8.87 -6.01
C LYS A 338 -13.93 -10.03 -6.68
N SER A 339 -12.81 -9.77 -7.35
CA SER A 339 -11.92 -10.81 -7.88
C SER A 339 -10.45 -10.45 -7.59
N ALA A 340 -9.57 -11.46 -7.64
CA ALA A 340 -8.12 -11.26 -7.46
C ALA A 340 -7.46 -10.47 -8.61
N SER A 341 -8.17 -10.25 -9.72
CA SER A 341 -7.70 -9.50 -10.89
C SER A 341 -8.21 -8.05 -10.97
N THR A 342 -9.16 -7.65 -10.11
CA THR A 342 -9.67 -6.28 -10.09
C THR A 342 -8.73 -5.33 -9.32
N ALA A 343 -8.55 -4.11 -9.83
CA ALA A 343 -7.80 -3.05 -9.16
C ALA A 343 -8.31 -2.73 -7.74
N PRO A 344 -7.48 -2.13 -6.86
CA PRO A 344 -7.77 -2.00 -5.42
C PRO A 344 -9.03 -1.20 -5.04
N CYS A 345 -9.62 -0.43 -5.95
CA CYS A 345 -10.77 0.44 -5.70
C CYS A 345 -12.02 -0.05 -6.45
N ARG A 346 -13.00 -0.58 -5.69
CA ARG A 346 -14.24 -1.14 -6.26
C ARG A 346 -15.39 -0.14 -6.41
N SER A 347 -15.44 0.87 -5.55
CA SER A 347 -16.43 1.94 -5.56
C SER A 347 -15.99 3.09 -6.46
N LEU A 348 -16.93 3.97 -6.85
CA LEU A 348 -16.65 5.17 -7.66
C LEU A 348 -15.79 6.20 -6.93
N VAL A 349 -15.98 6.31 -5.62
CA VAL A 349 -15.30 7.28 -4.76
C VAL A 349 -14.73 6.60 -3.52
N TYR A 350 -13.71 7.22 -2.94
CA TYR A 350 -13.14 6.82 -1.66
C TYR A 350 -12.85 8.06 -0.80
N SER A 351 -12.76 7.87 0.50
CA SER A 351 -12.42 8.93 1.45
C SER A 351 -11.04 8.67 2.05
N ASP A 352 -10.22 9.72 2.10
CA ASP A 352 -9.02 9.77 2.92
C ASP A 352 -9.12 10.92 3.90
N SER A 353 -8.64 10.69 5.13
CA SER A 353 -8.74 11.66 6.22
C SER A 353 -7.39 11.93 6.86
N ARG A 354 -7.21 13.17 7.31
CA ARG A 354 -6.06 13.63 8.08
C ARG A 354 -6.40 13.64 9.57
N ARG A 355 -5.59 12.96 10.38
CA ARG A 355 -5.74 12.92 11.84
C ARG A 355 -5.49 14.32 12.43
N SER A 356 -6.21 14.66 13.50
CA SER A 356 -5.98 15.89 14.26
C SER A 356 -4.70 15.84 15.10
N ALA A 357 -4.45 14.71 15.76
CA ALA A 357 -3.28 14.54 16.61
C ALA A 357 -1.97 14.58 15.80
N ARG A 358 -0.96 15.24 16.38
CA ARG A 358 0.39 15.40 15.84
C ARG A 358 1.42 14.92 16.87
N ALA A 359 2.55 14.42 16.37
CA ALA A 359 3.67 13.98 17.20
C ALA A 359 4.94 14.78 16.90
N ARG A 360 5.74 15.02 17.93
CA ARG A 360 7.07 15.63 17.88
C ARG A 360 8.07 14.65 18.45
N LEU A 361 9.19 14.43 17.76
CA LEU A 361 10.25 13.53 18.22
C LEU A 361 11.52 14.31 18.53
N GLY A 362 12.11 14.03 19.69
CA GLY A 362 13.33 14.65 20.17
C GLY A 362 14.59 13.80 19.96
N PRO A 363 15.76 14.30 20.41
CA PRO A 363 17.04 13.61 20.27
C PRO A 363 17.05 12.23 20.94
N GLY A 364 16.38 12.06 22.08
CA GLY A 364 16.32 10.76 22.75
C GLY A 364 15.61 9.68 21.93
N MET A 365 14.67 10.06 21.07
CA MET A 365 14.06 9.13 20.11
C MET A 365 15.01 8.81 18.95
N LEU A 366 15.76 9.80 18.46
CA LEU A 366 16.78 9.57 17.43
C LEU A 366 17.86 8.59 17.91
N GLU A 367 18.29 8.73 19.16
CA GLU A 367 19.22 7.81 19.82
C GLU A 367 18.64 6.39 19.93
N ALA A 368 17.37 6.25 20.33
CA ALA A 368 16.70 4.96 20.40
C ALA A 368 16.54 4.27 19.03
N LEU A 369 16.52 5.05 17.94
CA LEU A 369 16.46 4.56 16.57
C LEU A 369 17.82 4.17 15.99
N ARG A 370 18.95 4.40 16.68
CA ARG A 370 20.29 4.03 16.17
C ARG A 370 20.43 2.60 15.64
N PRO A 371 19.83 1.55 16.25
CA PRO A 371 19.92 0.19 15.72
C PRO A 371 19.41 0.04 14.28
N LEU A 372 18.50 0.92 13.85
CA LEU A 372 17.93 0.92 12.50
C LEU A 372 19.01 1.14 11.43
N ARG A 373 20.12 1.83 11.75
CA ARG A 373 21.25 2.04 10.83
C ARG A 373 21.79 0.72 10.29
N LEU A 374 21.98 -0.29 11.15
CA LEU A 374 22.53 -1.59 10.76
C LEU A 374 21.61 -2.31 9.76
N LEU A 375 20.30 -2.19 9.96
CA LEU A 375 19.28 -2.75 9.08
C LEU A 375 19.29 -2.03 7.73
N MET A 376 19.33 -0.70 7.73
CA MET A 376 19.35 0.12 6.53
C MET A 376 20.63 -0.10 5.71
N ASP A 377 21.79 -0.23 6.36
CA ASP A 377 23.04 -0.56 5.69
C ASP A 377 22.98 -1.93 5.01
N SER A 378 22.39 -2.94 5.68
CA SER A 378 22.18 -4.27 5.08
C SER A 378 21.14 -4.26 3.95
N ALA A 379 20.13 -3.39 4.01
CA ALA A 379 19.15 -3.21 2.94
C ALA A 379 19.76 -2.53 1.69
N ALA A 380 20.68 -1.58 1.88
CA ALA A 380 21.45 -1.01 0.78
C ALA A 380 22.34 -2.05 0.10
N TRP A 381 22.88 -3.03 0.84
CA TRP A 381 23.58 -4.17 0.23
C TRP A 381 22.67 -4.97 -0.71
N LEU A 382 21.45 -5.34 -0.27
CA LEU A 382 20.49 -6.07 -1.11
C LEU A 382 20.21 -5.37 -2.45
N THR A 383 19.93 -4.06 -2.39
CA THR A 383 19.62 -3.28 -3.60
C THR A 383 20.84 -3.10 -4.50
N SER A 384 22.03 -2.97 -3.93
CA SER A 384 23.27 -2.83 -4.69
C SER A 384 23.66 -4.13 -5.42
N GLU A 385 23.56 -5.28 -4.76
CA GLU A 385 23.82 -6.59 -5.40
C GLU A 385 22.84 -6.87 -6.55
N LEU A 386 21.54 -6.58 -6.34
CA LEU A 386 20.55 -6.73 -7.38
C LEU A 386 20.85 -5.79 -8.57
N ALA A 387 21.23 -4.55 -8.29
CA ALA A 387 21.60 -3.58 -9.32
C ALA A 387 22.86 -4.02 -10.11
N ALA A 388 23.87 -4.58 -9.43
CA ALA A 388 25.08 -5.09 -10.06
C ALA A 388 24.78 -6.21 -11.07
N THR A 389 24.01 -7.23 -10.66
CA THR A 389 23.59 -8.32 -11.55
C THR A 389 22.82 -7.79 -12.76
N VAL A 390 21.87 -6.88 -12.55
CA VAL A 390 21.09 -6.32 -13.65
C VAL A 390 21.96 -5.49 -14.58
N ARG A 391 22.89 -4.69 -14.05
CA ARG A 391 23.83 -3.86 -14.84
C ARG A 391 24.66 -4.71 -15.79
N GLU A 392 25.21 -5.83 -15.32
CA GLU A 392 26.00 -6.74 -16.13
C GLU A 392 25.17 -7.35 -17.27
N GLU A 393 23.99 -7.88 -16.96
CA GLU A 393 23.10 -8.52 -17.92
C GLU A 393 22.60 -7.54 -19.00
N VAL A 394 22.20 -6.33 -18.60
CA VAL A 394 21.71 -5.34 -19.59
C VAL A 394 22.85 -4.77 -20.43
N ARG A 395 24.10 -4.76 -19.94
CA ARG A 395 25.28 -4.41 -20.75
C ARG A 395 25.47 -5.41 -21.90
N LEU A 396 25.33 -6.70 -21.65
CA LEU A 396 25.40 -7.73 -22.69
C LEU A 396 24.30 -7.57 -23.75
N VAL A 397 23.11 -7.13 -23.34
CA VAL A 397 22.00 -6.81 -24.26
C VAL A 397 22.35 -5.57 -25.10
N HIS A 398 22.89 -4.52 -24.49
CA HIS A 398 23.30 -3.31 -25.20
C HIS A 398 24.40 -3.60 -26.23
N ASP A 399 25.47 -4.30 -25.84
CA ASP A 399 26.61 -4.63 -26.73
C ASP A 399 26.13 -5.36 -28.00
N ARG A 400 25.15 -6.27 -27.85
CA ARG A 400 24.55 -7.00 -28.97
C ARG A 400 23.76 -6.08 -29.91
N LEU A 401 22.94 -5.20 -29.36
CA LEU A 401 22.15 -4.25 -30.15
C LEU A 401 23.05 -3.21 -30.83
N ALA A 402 24.09 -2.74 -30.12
CA ALA A 402 25.03 -1.74 -30.61
C ALA A 402 25.86 -2.24 -31.81
N ALA A 403 26.07 -3.55 -31.93
CA ALA A 403 26.72 -4.16 -33.10
C ALA A 403 25.91 -4.01 -34.40
N GLU A 404 24.59 -3.77 -34.30
CA GLU A 404 23.69 -3.57 -35.44
C GLU A 404 23.46 -2.07 -35.76
N GLY A 405 23.88 -1.16 -34.87
CA GLY A 405 23.74 0.29 -35.03
C GLY A 405 23.37 1.01 -33.72
N PRO A 406 22.99 2.30 -33.80
CA PRO A 406 22.55 3.06 -32.64
C PRO A 406 21.36 2.41 -31.91
N VAL A 407 21.42 2.37 -30.58
CA VAL A 407 20.43 1.69 -29.73
C VAL A 407 19.40 2.68 -29.22
N ASP A 408 18.14 2.53 -29.67
CA ASP A 408 17.00 3.24 -29.09
C ASP A 408 16.51 2.55 -27.81
N LEU A 409 15.96 3.34 -26.88
CA LEU A 409 15.54 2.84 -25.57
C LEU A 409 14.39 1.82 -25.67
N ALA A 410 13.51 1.94 -26.66
CA ALA A 410 12.44 0.97 -26.86
C ALA A 410 13.01 -0.41 -27.18
N SER A 411 13.88 -0.51 -28.19
CA SER A 411 14.55 -1.75 -28.58
C SER A 411 15.34 -2.37 -27.42
N PHE A 412 16.06 -1.54 -26.66
CA PHE A 412 16.78 -1.96 -25.47
C PHE A 412 15.85 -2.54 -24.39
N TRP A 413 14.79 -1.81 -24.03
CA TRP A 413 13.81 -2.25 -23.03
C TRP A 413 13.21 -3.61 -23.38
N PHE A 414 12.74 -3.80 -24.62
CA PHE A 414 12.14 -5.07 -25.04
C PHE A 414 13.15 -6.22 -25.02
N ALA A 415 14.39 -5.97 -25.41
CA ALA A 415 15.46 -6.97 -25.37
C ALA A 415 15.88 -7.34 -23.93
N CYS A 416 15.67 -6.45 -22.95
CA CYS A 416 15.94 -6.70 -21.53
C CYS A 416 14.80 -7.45 -20.80
N LEU A 417 13.61 -7.62 -21.37
CA LEU A 417 12.50 -8.32 -20.69
C LEU A 417 12.85 -9.73 -20.19
N PRO A 418 13.64 -10.56 -20.91
CA PRO A 418 14.10 -11.86 -20.39
C PRO A 418 15.04 -11.74 -19.18
N VAL A 419 15.88 -10.71 -19.13
CA VAL A 419 16.77 -10.43 -17.97
C VAL A 419 15.93 -10.15 -16.74
N LEU A 420 14.92 -9.29 -16.87
CA LEU A 420 14.05 -8.85 -15.77
C LEU A 420 13.19 -9.99 -15.20
N HIS A 421 12.66 -10.87 -16.06
CA HIS A 421 11.82 -11.98 -15.63
C HIS A 421 12.60 -13.27 -15.29
N GLY A 422 13.85 -13.37 -15.73
CA GLY A 422 14.74 -14.51 -15.51
C GLY A 422 15.83 -14.21 -14.48
N ALA A 423 16.97 -13.70 -14.94
CA ALA A 423 18.18 -13.50 -14.14
C ALA A 423 17.93 -12.66 -12.87
N ALA A 424 17.26 -11.50 -13.01
CA ALA A 424 16.98 -10.62 -11.88
C ALA A 424 16.10 -11.30 -10.80
N ARG A 425 15.11 -12.10 -11.24
CA ARG A 425 14.24 -12.84 -10.33
C ARG A 425 14.98 -13.95 -9.60
N ALA A 426 15.77 -14.74 -10.33
CA ALA A 426 16.59 -15.79 -9.73
C ALA A 426 17.59 -15.21 -8.70
N LYS A 427 18.23 -14.09 -9.03
CA LYS A 427 19.13 -13.40 -8.11
C LYS A 427 18.40 -12.86 -6.88
N SER A 428 17.18 -12.32 -7.04
CA SER A 428 16.38 -11.85 -5.90
C SER A 428 16.08 -12.98 -4.90
N ASP A 429 15.73 -14.18 -5.39
CA ASP A 429 15.47 -15.35 -4.52
C ASP A 429 16.76 -15.84 -3.82
N GLU A 430 17.90 -15.76 -4.49
CA GLU A 430 19.22 -16.07 -3.92
C GLU A 430 19.60 -15.07 -2.81
N LEU A 431 19.49 -13.77 -3.10
CA LEU A 431 19.82 -12.69 -2.17
C LEU A 431 18.98 -12.75 -0.91
N GLN A 432 17.68 -13.06 -1.00
CA GLN A 432 16.83 -13.22 0.18
C GLN A 432 17.35 -14.33 1.11
N ARG A 433 17.71 -15.49 0.55
CA ARG A 433 18.26 -16.63 1.33
C ARG A 433 19.61 -16.28 1.93
N GLU A 434 20.48 -15.66 1.15
CA GLU A 434 21.80 -15.24 1.62
C GLU A 434 21.71 -14.19 2.73
N PHE A 435 20.81 -13.22 2.59
CA PHE A 435 20.57 -12.19 3.58
C PHE A 435 20.13 -12.77 4.93
N ALA A 436 19.13 -13.68 4.91
CA ALA A 436 18.69 -14.38 6.10
C ALA A 436 19.81 -15.24 6.73
N ALA A 437 20.65 -15.88 5.91
CA ALA A 437 21.79 -16.67 6.40
C ALA A 437 22.89 -15.81 7.02
N ARG A 438 23.21 -14.64 6.44
CA ARG A 438 24.17 -13.67 6.99
C ARG A 438 23.68 -13.12 8.32
N TRP A 439 22.43 -12.66 8.39
CA TRP A 439 21.82 -12.20 9.65
C TRP A 439 21.71 -13.31 10.69
N GLY A 440 21.34 -14.53 10.31
CA GLY A 440 21.31 -15.68 11.21
C GLY A 440 22.65 -15.95 11.90
N ARG A 441 23.77 -15.82 11.16
CA ARG A 441 25.13 -15.94 11.72
C ARG A 441 25.49 -14.77 12.65
N ILE A 442 25.13 -13.54 12.27
CA ILE A 442 25.43 -12.33 13.05
C ILE A 442 24.65 -12.32 14.36
N LEU A 443 23.36 -12.65 14.32
CA LEU A 443 22.50 -12.66 15.52
C LEU A 443 22.80 -13.85 16.43
N ALA A 444 23.34 -14.95 15.88
CA ALA A 444 23.69 -16.17 16.60
C ALA A 444 22.58 -16.64 17.57
N VAL A 445 21.34 -16.65 17.07
CA VAL A 445 20.13 -16.94 17.85
C VAL A 445 20.21 -18.35 18.45
N PRO A 446 20.15 -18.52 19.79
CA PRO A 446 20.18 -19.84 20.41
C PRO A 446 18.95 -20.68 20.02
N GLU A 447 19.16 -21.99 19.83
CA GLU A 447 18.08 -22.93 19.54
C GLU A 447 17.03 -22.94 20.67
N GLY A 448 15.75 -22.89 20.30
CA GLY A 448 14.63 -22.87 21.25
C GLY A 448 14.44 -21.57 22.04
N ALA A 449 15.26 -20.54 21.81
CA ALA A 449 15.07 -19.24 22.44
C ALA A 449 13.71 -18.65 22.06
N ARG A 450 13.02 -18.05 23.03
CA ARG A 450 11.73 -17.33 22.84
C ARG A 450 11.94 -15.85 22.55
N ALA A 451 12.96 -15.26 23.17
CA ALA A 451 13.39 -13.90 22.96
C ALA A 451 14.91 -13.81 23.04
N VAL A 452 15.49 -12.96 22.20
CA VAL A 452 16.92 -12.66 22.15
C VAL A 452 17.09 -11.14 22.13
N THR A 453 18.00 -10.63 22.97
CA THR A 453 18.42 -9.23 22.94
C THR A 453 19.90 -9.20 22.59
N VAL A 454 20.24 -8.40 21.59
CA VAL A 454 21.60 -8.25 21.06
C VAL A 454 22.00 -6.78 21.16
N SER A 455 23.17 -6.51 21.70
CA SER A 455 23.75 -5.17 21.70
C SER A 455 24.21 -4.81 20.29
N THR A 456 23.83 -3.63 19.78
CA THR A 456 24.29 -3.21 18.45
C THR A 456 25.81 -3.04 18.39
N ALA A 457 26.42 -2.63 19.50
CA ALA A 457 27.88 -2.50 19.60
C ALA A 457 28.61 -3.84 19.38
N ASP A 458 27.98 -4.96 19.76
CA ASP A 458 28.58 -6.28 19.65
C ASP A 458 28.55 -6.82 18.21
N ILE A 459 27.59 -6.34 17.39
CA ILE A 459 27.37 -6.82 16.02
C ILE A 459 27.74 -5.82 14.93
N GLU A 460 27.99 -4.54 15.25
CA GLU A 460 28.23 -3.49 14.24
C GLU A 460 29.37 -3.85 13.27
N THR A 461 30.49 -4.40 13.79
CA THR A 461 31.61 -4.84 12.95
C THR A 461 31.21 -5.98 12.00
N ALA A 462 30.52 -7.00 12.53
CA ALA A 462 30.09 -8.14 11.73
C ALA A 462 29.04 -7.75 10.67
N VAL A 463 28.14 -6.82 10.97
CA VAL A 463 27.19 -6.26 9.99
C VAL A 463 27.93 -5.50 8.90
N ARG A 464 28.87 -4.62 9.28
CA ARG A 464 29.64 -3.83 8.32
C ARG A 464 30.47 -4.70 7.37
N GLU A 465 31.13 -5.73 7.89
CA GLU A 465 31.90 -6.68 7.07
C GLU A 465 30.98 -7.58 6.24
N GLY A 466 29.90 -8.06 6.85
CA GLY A 466 28.93 -8.95 6.24
C GLY A 466 28.01 -8.28 5.20
N PHE A 467 27.92 -6.96 5.16
CA PHE A 467 27.05 -6.22 4.24
C PHE A 467 27.75 -5.00 3.62
N ALA A 468 29.07 -5.04 3.48
CA ALA A 468 29.80 -4.01 2.76
C ALA A 468 29.26 -3.89 1.32
N SER A 469 28.85 -2.70 0.92
CA SER A 469 28.38 -2.42 -0.44
C SER A 469 29.00 -1.12 -0.97
N GLY A 470 29.12 -1.03 -2.30
CA GLY A 470 29.65 0.17 -2.97
C GLY A 470 28.69 1.37 -2.95
N GLY A 471 27.42 1.15 -2.56
CA GLY A 471 26.36 2.16 -2.66
C GLY A 471 25.76 2.28 -4.07
N ASP A 472 26.11 1.36 -4.98
CA ASP A 472 25.74 1.45 -6.39
C ASP A 472 24.37 0.83 -6.62
N GLY A 473 23.35 1.68 -6.84
CA GLY A 473 21.97 1.28 -7.10
C GLY A 473 21.31 2.13 -8.19
N TRP A 474 19.97 2.11 -8.23
CA TRP A 474 19.18 3.08 -9.00
C TRP A 474 18.72 4.23 -8.11
N THR A 475 18.24 5.32 -8.70
CA THR A 475 17.89 6.57 -7.99
C THR A 475 16.96 6.32 -6.79
N THR A 476 15.92 5.50 -6.94
CA THR A 476 14.97 5.21 -5.85
C THR A 476 15.52 4.27 -4.77
N ALA A 477 16.56 3.46 -5.06
CA ALA A 477 17.20 2.57 -4.08
C ALA A 477 17.81 3.32 -2.89
N ARG A 478 18.09 4.62 -3.08
CA ARG A 478 18.58 5.51 -2.01
C ARG A 478 17.52 5.81 -0.95
N TYR A 479 16.25 5.51 -1.19
CA TYR A 479 15.20 5.64 -0.19
C TYR A 479 14.91 4.33 0.52
N LEU A 480 14.87 4.41 1.84
CA LEU A 480 14.28 3.40 2.71
C LEU A 480 13.18 4.07 3.53
N SER A 481 12.01 3.44 3.64
CA SER A 481 10.94 3.94 4.50
C SER A 481 10.63 2.92 5.62
N PRO A 482 11.22 3.08 6.81
CA PRO A 482 10.92 2.22 7.95
C PRO A 482 9.62 2.63 8.64
N ASP A 483 8.81 1.64 8.96
CA ASP A 483 7.61 1.74 9.80
C ASP A 483 7.96 1.34 11.23
N ILE A 484 7.88 2.27 12.17
CA ILE A 484 8.25 2.06 13.58
C ILE A 484 7.02 2.22 14.47
N LEU A 485 6.75 1.24 15.32
CA LEU A 485 5.77 1.35 16.41
C LEU A 485 6.50 1.63 17.72
N ILE A 486 5.85 2.36 18.62
CA ILE A 486 6.34 2.58 19.99
C ILE A 486 5.43 1.80 20.92
N ALA A 487 5.99 0.88 21.70
CA ALA A 487 5.31 0.15 22.76
C ALA A 487 5.59 0.86 24.09
N ALA A 488 4.59 1.56 24.60
CA ALA A 488 4.65 2.27 25.89
C ALA A 488 3.24 2.49 26.44
N GLU A 489 3.09 2.52 27.76
CA GLU A 489 1.79 2.73 28.42
C GLU A 489 1.25 4.17 28.23
N SER A 490 2.16 5.14 28.12
CA SER A 490 1.85 6.57 27.95
C SER A 490 3.08 7.37 27.51
N THR A 491 2.90 8.66 27.19
CA THR A 491 3.98 9.61 26.92
C THR A 491 4.94 9.79 28.10
N GLU A 492 4.44 9.73 29.33
CA GLU A 492 5.24 9.84 30.55
C GLU A 492 6.15 8.62 30.74
N ALA A 493 5.69 7.42 30.32
CA ALA A 493 6.52 6.23 30.29
C ALA A 493 7.68 6.39 29.29
N ILE A 494 7.40 6.95 28.11
CA ILE A 494 8.43 7.23 27.10
C ILE A 494 9.49 8.19 27.66
N GLU A 495 9.08 9.28 28.33
CA GLU A 495 10.00 10.27 28.91
C GLU A 495 10.87 9.70 30.05
N ARG A 496 10.39 8.68 30.78
CA ARG A 496 11.21 7.92 31.75
C ARG A 496 12.15 6.91 31.09
N GLY A 497 12.00 6.64 29.79
CA GLY A 497 12.73 5.60 29.08
C GLY A 497 12.10 4.21 29.17
N ASP A 498 10.85 4.11 29.62
CA ASP A 498 10.09 2.86 29.77
C ASP A 498 9.32 2.55 28.48
N PHE A 499 10.05 2.33 27.39
CA PHE A 499 9.47 2.02 26.08
C PHE A 499 10.37 1.11 25.24
N THR A 500 9.73 0.46 24.27
CA THR A 500 10.38 -0.38 23.25
C THR A 500 9.95 0.07 21.86
N LEU A 501 10.87 0.08 20.91
CA LEU A 501 10.55 0.31 19.50
C LEU A 501 10.32 -1.01 18.80
N VAL A 502 9.43 -1.04 17.81
CA VAL A 502 9.14 -2.23 17.02
C VAL A 502 9.21 -1.87 15.55
N LEU A 503 10.08 -2.54 14.80
CA LEU A 503 10.08 -2.46 13.34
C LEU A 503 8.85 -3.21 12.82
N GLY A 504 7.90 -2.47 12.25
CA GLY A 504 6.73 -3.02 11.58
C GLY A 504 7.10 -3.60 10.22
N GLU A 505 7.71 -2.77 9.38
CA GLU A 505 8.14 -3.09 8.02
C GLU A 505 9.28 -2.14 7.59
N LEU A 506 10.16 -2.59 6.70
CA LEU A 506 11.18 -1.75 6.08
C LEU A 506 10.95 -1.74 4.56
N HIS A 507 10.37 -0.64 4.05
CA HIS A 507 10.12 -0.50 2.62
C HIS A 507 11.42 -0.09 1.91
N MET A 508 11.92 -0.97 1.04
CA MET A 508 13.14 -0.71 0.29
C MET A 508 12.87 -0.04 -1.06
N ALA A 509 13.85 0.75 -1.51
CA ALA A 509 13.84 1.43 -2.80
C ALA A 509 12.59 2.25 -3.09
N SER A 510 12.06 2.91 -2.06
CA SER A 510 10.78 3.62 -2.15
C SER A 510 10.69 4.73 -1.12
N ASN A 511 10.34 5.94 -1.58
CA ASN A 511 9.80 6.98 -0.74
C ASN A 511 8.29 6.77 -0.62
N THR A 512 7.87 6.08 0.44
CA THR A 512 6.47 5.72 0.66
C THR A 512 5.57 6.92 0.97
N LEU A 513 6.13 8.00 1.54
CA LEU A 513 5.39 9.24 1.80
C LEU A 513 5.11 10.03 0.52
N GLY A 514 5.76 9.67 -0.59
CA GLY A 514 5.46 10.23 -1.90
C GLY A 514 4.16 9.71 -2.53
N ALA A 515 3.45 8.77 -1.91
CA ALA A 515 2.16 8.30 -2.40
C ALA A 515 1.03 9.34 -2.18
N SER A 516 0.06 9.41 -3.10
CA SER A 516 -1.07 10.37 -3.05
C SER A 516 -1.86 10.32 -1.74
N LEU A 517 -2.08 9.13 -1.17
CA LEU A 517 -2.75 8.97 0.13
C LEU A 517 -2.05 9.68 1.30
N PHE A 518 -0.74 9.94 1.21
CA PHE A 518 -0.02 10.74 2.20
C PHE A 518 0.02 12.20 1.77
N THR A 519 0.57 12.47 0.58
CA THR A 519 0.83 13.85 0.11
C THR A 519 -0.42 14.73 0.08
N HIS A 520 -1.58 14.21 -0.34
CA HIS A 520 -2.83 15.00 -0.38
C HIS A 520 -3.43 15.25 1.01
N GLN A 521 -2.96 14.50 2.02
CA GLN A 521 -3.31 14.66 3.41
C GLN A 521 -2.25 15.46 4.19
N HIS A 522 -1.16 15.89 3.54
CA HIS A 522 -0.19 16.79 4.15
C HIS A 522 -0.79 18.20 4.26
N PRO A 523 -0.58 18.94 5.37
CA PRO A 523 -1.03 20.33 5.48
C PRO A 523 -0.42 21.27 4.42
N ASP A 524 0.81 21.00 4.01
CA ASP A 524 1.53 21.78 3.01
C ASP A 524 2.42 20.89 2.13
N ILE A 525 1.93 20.47 0.97
CA ILE A 525 2.67 19.56 0.09
C ILE A 525 4.01 20.16 -0.40
N ALA A 526 4.16 21.49 -0.41
CA ALA A 526 5.38 22.15 -0.89
C ALA A 526 6.60 21.74 -0.05
N GLU A 527 6.43 21.60 1.28
CA GLU A 527 7.52 21.14 2.15
C GLU A 527 8.03 19.74 1.78
N LEU A 528 7.17 18.84 1.29
CA LEU A 528 7.58 17.50 0.83
C LEU A 528 8.30 17.54 -0.52
N LEU A 529 7.93 18.49 -1.38
CA LEU A 529 8.66 18.75 -2.62
C LEU A 529 10.05 19.34 -2.33
N ASP A 530 10.17 20.25 -1.37
CA ASP A 530 11.47 20.80 -0.94
C ASP A 530 12.41 19.73 -0.38
N LEU A 531 11.86 18.74 0.34
CA LEU A 531 12.64 17.57 0.79
C LEU A 531 13.10 16.72 -0.38
N THR A 532 12.24 16.55 -1.40
CA THR A 532 12.58 15.84 -2.63
C THR A 532 13.64 16.60 -3.45
N ASP A 533 13.60 17.93 -3.48
CA ASP A 533 14.60 18.79 -4.10
C ASP A 533 15.97 18.66 -3.42
N ARG A 534 15.98 18.58 -2.09
CA ARG A 534 17.20 18.32 -1.32
C ARG A 534 17.79 16.93 -1.60
N ASP A 535 16.95 15.91 -1.72
CA ASP A 535 17.40 14.55 -2.07
C ASP A 535 17.89 14.44 -3.51
N HIS A 536 17.30 15.23 -4.43
CA HIS A 536 17.62 15.18 -5.84
C HIS A 536 17.85 16.58 -6.41
N PRO A 537 19.05 17.16 -6.26
CA PRO A 537 19.32 18.50 -6.80
C PRO A 537 19.12 18.63 -8.32
N GLY A 538 19.25 17.51 -9.04
CA GLY A 538 18.98 17.41 -10.48
C GLY A 538 17.62 16.76 -10.82
N PRO A 539 17.23 16.78 -12.11
CA PRO A 539 16.05 16.07 -12.57
C PRO A 539 16.19 14.55 -12.40
N ARG A 540 15.06 13.83 -12.29
CA ARG A 540 15.00 12.36 -12.29
C ARG A 540 14.37 11.84 -13.57
N LEU A 541 14.78 10.65 -13.99
CA LEU A 541 14.07 9.86 -15.00
C LEU A 541 13.21 8.79 -14.31
N MET A 542 11.91 8.77 -14.62
CA MET A 542 10.95 7.86 -14.00
C MET A 542 10.21 7.05 -15.08
N PRO A 543 10.02 5.73 -14.93
CA PRO A 543 9.18 4.98 -15.86
C PRO A 543 7.72 5.43 -15.71
N LEU A 544 7.02 5.57 -16.83
CA LEU A 544 5.57 5.74 -16.82
C LEU A 544 4.92 4.42 -16.40
N ILE A 545 4.07 4.49 -15.38
CA ILE A 545 3.41 3.33 -14.75
C ILE A 545 1.92 3.33 -15.13
N PRO A 546 1.28 2.15 -15.31
CA PRO A 546 -0.15 2.09 -15.59
C PRO A 546 -0.97 2.70 -14.44
N LYS A 547 -2.16 3.21 -14.77
CA LYS A 547 -3.09 3.80 -13.79
C LYS A 547 -3.42 2.85 -12.63
N GLU A 548 -3.63 1.59 -12.98
CA GLU A 548 -4.03 0.52 -12.07
C GLU A 548 -3.30 -0.76 -12.49
N HIS A 549 -2.91 -1.57 -11.51
CA HIS A 549 -2.28 -2.87 -11.76
C HIS A 549 -2.54 -3.83 -10.61
N ARG A 550 -2.58 -5.14 -10.92
CA ARG A 550 -2.78 -6.21 -9.93
C ARG A 550 -1.73 -6.24 -8.82
N ALA A 551 -0.53 -5.69 -9.07
CA ALA A 551 0.51 -5.48 -8.06
C ALA A 551 0.23 -4.25 -7.18
N ARG A 552 -1.03 -4.07 -6.75
CA ARG A 552 -1.50 -3.04 -5.81
C ARG A 552 -1.40 -1.58 -6.30
N LEU A 553 -1.16 -1.32 -7.58
CA LEU A 553 -1.16 0.06 -8.11
C LEU A 553 -2.59 0.57 -8.28
N SER A 554 -2.81 1.81 -7.84
CA SER A 554 -4.05 2.56 -8.02
C SER A 554 -3.75 4.07 -7.91
N ALA A 555 -4.72 4.90 -8.28
CA ALA A 555 -4.62 6.35 -8.11
C ALA A 555 -4.26 6.78 -6.67
N ARG A 556 -4.65 5.99 -5.67
CA ARG A 556 -4.43 6.25 -4.23
C ARG A 556 -3.01 5.98 -3.74
N VAL A 557 -2.25 5.12 -4.42
CA VAL A 557 -0.85 4.82 -4.09
C VAL A 557 0.12 5.34 -5.15
N ARG A 558 -0.36 6.19 -6.05
CA ARG A 558 0.45 6.80 -7.11
C ARG A 558 1.47 7.75 -6.49
N HIS A 559 2.70 7.73 -6.99
CA HIS A 559 3.71 8.69 -6.58
C HIS A 559 3.38 10.08 -7.13
N THR A 560 3.26 11.08 -6.26
CA THR A 560 2.83 12.44 -6.59
C THR A 560 3.91 13.50 -6.32
N LEU A 561 5.01 13.15 -5.64
CA LEU A 561 6.18 14.02 -5.50
C LEU A 561 7.02 14.02 -6.78
N VAL A 562 6.37 14.39 -7.89
CA VAL A 562 6.96 14.50 -9.23
C VAL A 562 7.12 15.97 -9.56
N ARG A 563 8.35 16.43 -9.70
CA ARG A 563 8.68 17.85 -9.86
C ARG A 563 8.64 18.26 -11.33
N PRO A 564 8.48 19.56 -11.66
CA PRO A 564 8.43 20.03 -13.04
C PRO A 564 9.68 19.66 -13.88
N GLN A 565 10.85 19.58 -13.26
CA GLN A 565 12.10 19.18 -13.91
C GLN A 565 12.24 17.66 -14.10
N ASP A 566 11.48 16.85 -13.36
CA ASP A 566 11.51 15.39 -13.54
C ASP A 566 10.91 15.01 -14.91
N ARG A 567 11.34 13.86 -15.42
CA ARG A 567 10.93 13.34 -16.73
C ARG A 567 10.33 11.96 -16.57
N GLN A 568 9.23 11.70 -17.27
CA GLN A 568 8.66 10.36 -17.36
C GLN A 568 8.99 9.74 -18.72
N VAL A 569 9.26 8.44 -18.76
CA VAL A 569 9.49 7.70 -20.02
C VAL A 569 8.49 6.58 -20.21
N ALA A 570 7.81 6.59 -21.35
CA ALA A 570 6.82 5.57 -21.71
C ALA A 570 7.47 4.38 -22.41
N LEU A 571 7.59 3.28 -21.67
CA LEU A 571 8.16 2.00 -22.11
C LEU A 571 7.10 1.05 -22.68
N ALA A 572 5.85 1.27 -22.31
CA ALA A 572 4.68 0.54 -22.78
C ALA A 572 3.54 1.52 -23.06
N ASP A 573 2.50 1.04 -23.75
CA ASP A 573 1.34 1.84 -24.10
C ASP A 573 0.40 2.03 -22.89
N PHE A 574 0.80 2.93 -22.00
CA PHE A 574 0.00 3.40 -20.88
C PHE A 574 -0.48 4.82 -21.13
N THR A 575 -1.58 5.18 -20.46
CA THR A 575 -2.07 6.56 -20.45
C THR A 575 -1.02 7.50 -19.87
N ALA A 576 -0.67 8.51 -20.65
CA ALA A 576 0.41 9.44 -20.37
C ALA A 576 -0.13 10.88 -20.30
N ASP A 577 0.54 11.73 -19.51
CA ASP A 577 0.46 13.17 -19.73
C ASP A 577 1.47 13.51 -20.85
N PRO A 578 1.01 13.87 -22.06
CA PRO A 578 1.90 14.10 -23.20
C PRO A 578 2.89 15.26 -22.97
N ALA A 579 2.58 16.20 -22.07
CA ALA A 579 3.48 17.33 -21.77
C ALA A 579 4.72 16.93 -20.95
N ARG A 580 4.67 15.78 -20.26
CA ARG A 580 5.73 15.33 -19.32
C ARG A 580 6.37 14.00 -19.68
N THR A 581 5.84 13.33 -20.71
CA THR A 581 6.20 11.97 -21.04
C THR A 581 7.02 11.92 -22.32
N ILE A 582 8.22 11.38 -22.22
CA ILE A 582 9.09 11.07 -23.35
C ILE A 582 8.75 9.67 -23.87
N ARG A 583 8.65 9.54 -25.18
CA ARG A 583 8.47 8.24 -25.83
C ARG A 583 9.79 7.48 -25.78
N SER A 584 9.76 6.19 -25.45
CA SER A 584 10.98 5.36 -25.46
C SER A 584 11.64 5.29 -26.84
N ALA A 585 10.87 5.45 -27.93
CA ALA A 585 11.40 5.57 -29.28
C ALA A 585 12.28 6.80 -29.53
N ASP A 586 12.11 7.87 -28.75
CA ASP A 586 12.83 9.13 -28.95
C ASP A 586 14.11 9.23 -28.08
N ALA A 587 14.33 8.27 -27.18
CA ALA A 587 15.49 8.22 -26.30
C ALA A 587 16.52 7.20 -26.79
N THR A 588 17.81 7.47 -26.60
CA THR A 588 18.91 6.58 -26.98
C THR A 588 19.63 6.03 -25.76
N VAL A 589 20.21 4.83 -25.90
CA VAL A 589 21.02 4.19 -24.86
C VAL A 589 22.48 4.17 -25.30
N GLU A 590 23.33 4.84 -24.53
CA GLU A 590 24.75 5.00 -24.82
C GLU A 590 25.58 4.30 -23.73
N ASN A 591 26.72 3.73 -24.13
CA ASN A 591 27.75 3.30 -23.19
C ASN A 591 28.75 4.46 -22.99
N ARG A 592 28.90 4.93 -21.75
CA ARG A 592 29.89 5.94 -21.37
C ARG A 592 30.84 5.37 -20.34
N ALA A 593 32.07 5.11 -20.77
CA ALA A 593 33.14 4.60 -19.91
C ALA A 593 32.74 3.32 -19.12
N GLY A 594 31.88 2.47 -19.69
CA GLY A 594 31.41 1.23 -19.07
C GLY A 594 30.00 1.31 -18.49
N ASP A 595 29.47 2.52 -18.26
CA ASP A 595 28.12 2.72 -17.75
C ASP A 595 27.11 3.02 -18.84
N LEU A 596 25.98 2.31 -18.80
CA LEU A 596 24.87 2.59 -19.68
C LEU A 596 24.07 3.78 -19.18
N VAL A 597 23.86 4.74 -20.08
CA VAL A 597 23.05 5.93 -19.83
C VAL A 597 21.96 6.07 -20.89
N VAL A 598 20.85 6.67 -20.50
CA VAL A 598 19.75 7.07 -21.38
C VAL A 598 19.89 8.54 -21.68
N ARG A 599 19.98 8.90 -22.96
CA ARG A 599 19.93 10.28 -23.42
C ARG A 599 18.53 10.59 -23.95
N LEU A 600 17.94 11.67 -23.46
CA LEU A 600 16.65 12.18 -23.92
C LEU A 600 16.83 13.17 -25.09
N PRO A 601 15.76 13.49 -25.85
CA PRO A 601 15.81 14.44 -26.96
C PRO A 601 16.32 15.84 -26.60
N ASP A 602 16.08 16.28 -25.36
CA ASP A 602 16.56 17.57 -24.84
C ASP A 602 18.05 17.56 -24.45
N GLY A 603 18.75 16.44 -24.68
CA GLY A 603 20.16 16.25 -24.39
C GLY A 603 20.46 15.81 -22.96
N SER A 604 19.47 15.78 -22.06
CA SER A 604 19.64 15.31 -20.69
C SER A 604 19.99 13.81 -20.64
N VAL A 605 20.71 13.42 -19.59
CA VAL A 605 21.35 12.09 -19.47
C VAL A 605 21.07 11.51 -18.09
N PHE A 606 20.65 10.25 -18.05
CA PHE A 606 20.30 9.53 -16.83
C PHE A 606 20.89 8.12 -16.82
N PRO A 607 21.15 7.51 -15.64
CA PRO A 607 21.54 6.11 -15.57
C PRO A 607 20.46 5.21 -16.20
N ALA A 608 20.87 4.24 -17.03
CA ALA A 608 19.91 3.33 -17.68
C ALA A 608 19.12 2.47 -16.68
N LEU A 609 19.68 2.21 -15.49
CA LEU A 609 19.00 1.47 -14.44
C LEU A 609 17.70 2.14 -13.96
N ASP A 610 17.58 3.47 -14.04
CA ASP A 610 16.39 4.19 -13.58
C ASP A 610 15.13 3.86 -14.40
N VAL A 611 15.32 3.44 -15.65
CA VAL A 611 14.22 2.93 -16.51
C VAL A 611 13.61 1.64 -15.93
N PHE A 612 14.43 0.81 -15.28
CA PHE A 612 14.01 -0.45 -14.65
C PHE A 612 13.52 -0.26 -13.21
N SER A 613 13.57 0.96 -12.66
CA SER A 613 13.34 1.24 -11.23
C SER A 613 12.06 0.62 -10.68
N HIS A 614 10.93 0.66 -11.39
CA HIS A 614 9.68 0.05 -10.92
C HIS A 614 9.77 -1.48 -10.80
N VAL A 615 10.40 -2.14 -11.77
CA VAL A 615 10.58 -3.61 -11.76
C VAL A 615 11.53 -3.99 -10.63
N LEU A 616 12.67 -3.30 -10.51
CA LEU A 616 13.66 -3.56 -9.45
C LEU A 616 13.08 -3.31 -8.06
N THR A 617 12.32 -2.23 -7.89
CA THR A 617 11.61 -1.94 -6.63
C THR A 617 10.68 -3.09 -6.29
N THR A 618 9.87 -3.56 -7.25
CA THR A 618 8.93 -4.69 -7.05
C THR A 618 9.65 -5.99 -6.67
N LEU A 619 10.79 -6.29 -7.30
CA LEU A 619 11.62 -7.46 -6.95
C LEU A 619 12.25 -7.33 -5.56
N SER A 620 12.55 -6.10 -5.13
CA SER A 620 13.20 -5.85 -3.84
C SER A 620 12.23 -5.84 -2.64
N MET A 621 10.93 -5.59 -2.84
CA MET A 621 9.95 -5.35 -1.75
C MET A 621 10.00 -6.40 -0.63
N ASP A 622 10.10 -7.68 -0.98
CA ASP A 622 10.00 -8.79 -0.03
C ASP A 622 11.38 -9.37 0.38
N LEU A 623 12.50 -8.77 -0.05
CA LEU A 623 13.84 -9.33 0.19
C LEU A 623 14.33 -9.16 1.63
N PHE A 624 13.81 -8.18 2.36
CA PHE A 624 14.23 -7.90 3.73
C PHE A 624 13.64 -8.91 4.72
N GLN A 625 14.30 -10.06 4.89
CA GLN A 625 13.93 -11.10 5.85
C GLN A 625 15.13 -11.47 6.73
N LEU A 626 15.14 -11.00 7.98
CA LEU A 626 16.27 -11.16 8.90
C LEU A 626 16.48 -12.62 9.35
N LEU A 627 15.38 -13.34 9.59
CA LEU A 627 15.41 -14.71 10.10
C LEU A 627 14.95 -15.70 9.04
N PRO A 628 15.56 -16.90 8.98
CA PRO A 628 15.06 -17.96 8.12
C PRO A 628 13.64 -18.39 8.54
N GLN A 629 12.90 -18.97 7.60
CA GLN A 629 11.60 -19.55 7.90
C GLN A 629 11.77 -20.81 8.73
N ALA A 630 11.16 -20.83 9.93
CA ALA A 630 11.11 -21.97 10.83
C ALA A 630 9.72 -22.04 11.50
N ASP A 631 9.41 -23.19 12.10
CA ASP A 631 8.16 -23.44 12.84
C ASP A 631 7.99 -22.46 14.02
N HIS A 632 9.10 -22.03 14.61
CA HIS A 632 9.14 -20.97 15.60
C HIS A 632 10.36 -20.09 15.36
N THR A 633 10.16 -18.78 15.48
CA THR A 633 11.25 -17.79 15.46
C THR A 633 11.10 -16.85 16.66
N PRO A 634 12.18 -16.60 17.44
CA PRO A 634 12.11 -15.75 18.63
C PRO A 634 11.77 -14.30 18.31
N ARG A 635 11.36 -13.58 19.35
CA ARG A 635 11.48 -12.13 19.35
C ARG A 635 12.97 -11.75 19.34
N VAL A 636 13.40 -10.93 18.39
CA VAL A 636 14.78 -10.42 18.33
C VAL A 636 14.76 -8.90 18.56
N THR A 637 15.53 -8.45 19.54
CA THR A 637 15.67 -7.04 19.92
C THR A 637 17.12 -6.60 19.76
N LEU A 638 17.34 -5.53 19.01
CA LEU A 638 18.63 -4.84 18.91
C LEU A 638 18.59 -3.61 19.81
N ASP A 639 19.33 -3.63 20.92
CA ASP A 639 19.20 -2.68 22.03
C ASP A 639 17.73 -2.53 22.50
N ARG A 640 17.01 -1.53 21.98
CA ARG A 640 15.58 -1.24 22.28
C ARG A 640 14.64 -1.44 21.08
N LEU A 641 15.16 -1.82 19.92
CA LEU A 641 14.41 -2.01 18.68
C LEU A 641 14.14 -3.50 18.45
N VAL A 642 12.88 -3.91 18.57
CA VAL A 642 12.43 -5.23 18.15
C VAL A 642 12.42 -5.28 16.62
N VAL A 643 13.30 -6.09 16.05
CA VAL A 643 13.48 -6.24 14.59
C VAL A 643 12.78 -7.49 14.05
N ALA A 644 12.44 -8.43 14.92
CA ALA A 644 11.59 -9.58 14.62
C ALA A 644 10.67 -9.84 15.81
N ARG A 645 9.38 -9.99 15.55
CA ARG A 645 8.39 -10.39 16.55
C ARG A 645 8.33 -11.91 16.64
N GLU A 646 8.09 -12.41 17.85
CA GLU A 646 7.93 -13.85 18.07
C GLU A 646 6.81 -14.41 17.18
N THR A 647 7.13 -15.47 16.44
CA THR A 647 6.26 -16.00 15.39
C THR A 647 6.25 -17.53 15.42
N TRP A 648 5.07 -18.10 15.24
CA TRP A 648 4.80 -19.53 15.14
C TRP A 648 4.20 -19.86 13.78
N ARG A 649 4.66 -20.93 13.16
CA ARG A 649 4.15 -21.49 11.91
C ARG A 649 3.83 -22.95 12.18
N LEU A 650 2.57 -23.33 11.98
CA LEU A 650 2.14 -24.70 12.25
C LEU A 650 1.05 -25.14 11.28
N PRO A 651 0.95 -26.45 10.97
CA PRO A 651 -0.15 -27.00 10.23
C PRO A 651 -1.49 -26.65 10.87
N ALA A 652 -2.45 -26.21 10.06
CA ALA A 652 -3.78 -25.86 10.57
C ALA A 652 -4.50 -27.05 11.22
N ALA A 653 -4.16 -28.28 10.82
CA ALA A 653 -4.71 -29.52 11.35
C ALA A 653 -4.31 -29.79 12.82
N ASP A 654 -3.19 -29.25 13.30
CA ASP A 654 -2.67 -29.49 14.65
C ASP A 654 -3.46 -28.74 15.74
N ALA A 655 -4.27 -27.77 15.32
CA ALA A 655 -5.17 -27.01 16.17
C ALA A 655 -6.50 -27.77 16.39
N SER A 656 -6.44 -28.91 17.08
CA SER A 656 -7.60 -29.80 17.30
C SER A 656 -8.81 -29.11 17.94
N PHE A 657 -8.60 -28.10 18.79
CA PHE A 657 -9.66 -27.28 19.37
C PHE A 657 -10.59 -26.68 18.31
N ALA A 658 -10.07 -26.42 17.10
CA ALA A 658 -10.85 -25.85 16.02
C ALA A 658 -12.01 -26.75 15.58
N ASN A 659 -11.93 -28.07 15.82
CA ASN A 659 -12.99 -29.03 15.47
C ASN A 659 -14.04 -29.21 16.56
N GLU A 660 -13.82 -28.68 17.75
CA GLU A 660 -14.78 -28.75 18.85
C GLU A 660 -16.04 -27.96 18.51
N LYS A 661 -17.20 -28.60 18.63
CA LYS A 661 -18.51 -28.04 18.24
C LYS A 661 -19.10 -27.20 19.35
N ASP A 662 -18.91 -27.61 20.60
CA ASP A 662 -19.36 -26.88 21.78
C ASP A 662 -18.46 -25.66 22.05
N GLU A 663 -19.06 -24.48 22.21
CA GLU A 663 -18.29 -23.24 22.32
C GLU A 663 -17.51 -23.15 23.64
N ALA A 664 -18.05 -23.67 24.74
CA ALA A 664 -17.38 -23.67 26.04
C ALA A 664 -16.18 -24.64 26.02
N ARG A 665 -16.37 -25.86 25.47
CA ARG A 665 -15.27 -26.84 25.31
C ARG A 665 -14.21 -26.31 24.38
N ARG A 666 -14.61 -25.65 23.28
CA ARG A 666 -13.69 -25.03 22.33
C ARG A 666 -12.85 -23.96 23.02
N PHE A 667 -13.45 -23.13 23.86
CA PHE A 667 -12.74 -22.08 24.59
C PHE A 667 -11.67 -22.66 25.50
N VAL A 668 -12.01 -23.64 26.35
CA VAL A 668 -11.03 -24.33 27.21
C VAL A 668 -9.95 -25.02 26.38
N ALA A 669 -10.31 -25.73 25.31
CA ALA A 669 -9.35 -26.41 24.45
C ALA A 669 -8.41 -25.45 23.71
N ALA A 670 -8.91 -24.29 23.26
CA ALA A 670 -8.09 -23.24 22.65
C ALA A 670 -7.10 -22.64 23.64
N ARG A 671 -7.51 -22.48 24.90
CA ARG A 671 -6.64 -22.00 25.98
C ARG A 671 -5.55 -23.01 26.36
N ARG A 672 -5.90 -24.30 26.44
CA ARG A 672 -4.90 -25.38 26.58
C ARG A 672 -3.91 -25.39 25.41
N TRP A 673 -4.41 -25.20 24.19
CA TRP A 673 -3.58 -25.12 22.98
C TRP A 673 -2.61 -23.92 23.03
N ARG A 674 -3.12 -22.74 23.42
CA ARG A 674 -2.32 -21.54 23.66
C ARG A 674 -1.21 -21.79 24.68
N ALA A 675 -1.55 -22.34 25.85
CA ALA A 675 -0.59 -22.63 26.91
C ALA A 675 0.48 -23.63 26.47
N ARG A 676 0.09 -24.71 25.75
CA ARG A 676 1.01 -25.73 25.22
C ARG A 676 2.05 -25.14 24.26
N LEU A 677 1.65 -24.18 23.42
CA LEU A 677 2.54 -23.51 22.47
C LEU A 677 3.26 -22.29 23.10
N GLY A 678 2.89 -21.92 24.33
CA GLY A 678 3.35 -20.70 24.99
C GLY A 678 2.90 -19.42 24.27
N LEU A 679 1.79 -19.43 23.52
CA LEU A 679 1.36 -18.25 22.76
C LEU A 679 1.00 -17.07 23.71
N PRO A 680 1.31 -15.81 23.34
CA PRO A 680 0.83 -14.64 24.08
C PRO A 680 -0.70 -14.53 23.98
N ARG A 681 -1.30 -13.65 24.80
CA ARG A 681 -2.75 -13.43 24.78
C ARG A 681 -3.22 -12.86 23.44
N TYR A 682 -2.43 -11.97 22.85
CA TYR A 682 -2.76 -11.24 21.62
C TYR A 682 -1.85 -11.68 20.48
N VAL A 683 -2.44 -12.10 19.38
CA VAL A 683 -1.71 -12.48 18.16
C VAL A 683 -2.37 -11.89 16.92
N PHE A 684 -1.56 -11.66 15.89
CA PHE A 684 -2.02 -11.53 14.52
C PHE A 684 -1.85 -12.86 13.79
N VAL A 685 -2.85 -13.24 13.01
CA VAL A 685 -2.94 -14.51 12.29
C VAL A 685 -2.93 -14.26 10.80
N VAL A 686 -1.98 -14.85 10.08
CA VAL A 686 -1.89 -14.86 8.62
C VAL A 686 -2.27 -16.26 8.13
N SER A 687 -3.22 -16.34 7.21
CA SER A 687 -3.67 -17.60 6.59
C SER A 687 -3.70 -17.46 5.07
N PRO A 688 -3.22 -18.46 4.30
CA PRO A 688 -3.36 -18.49 2.84
C PRO A 688 -4.80 -18.42 2.32
N THR A 689 -5.80 -18.70 3.18
CA THR A 689 -7.22 -18.60 2.82
C THR A 689 -7.88 -17.30 3.25
N GLU A 690 -7.12 -16.39 3.87
CA GLU A 690 -7.57 -15.06 4.26
C GLU A 690 -6.83 -13.99 3.47
N SER A 691 -7.56 -12.99 2.99
CA SER A 691 -6.96 -11.92 2.18
C SER A 691 -6.06 -10.98 2.99
N ARG A 692 -6.23 -10.92 4.32
CA ARG A 692 -5.49 -10.03 5.21
C ARG A 692 -5.27 -10.71 6.57
N PRO A 693 -4.16 -10.40 7.27
CA PRO A 693 -3.95 -10.87 8.64
C PRO A 693 -5.09 -10.40 9.55
N PHE A 694 -5.41 -11.10 10.63
CA PHE A 694 -6.44 -10.69 11.60
C PHE A 694 -5.99 -10.92 13.04
N TYR A 695 -6.45 -10.06 13.94
CA TYR A 695 -6.21 -10.11 15.38
C TYR A 695 -7.03 -11.21 16.06
N VAL A 696 -6.44 -11.82 17.08
CA VAL A 696 -7.08 -12.76 17.99
C VAL A 696 -6.67 -12.42 19.43
N ASP A 697 -7.68 -12.32 20.29
CA ASP A 697 -7.53 -12.35 21.75
C ASP A 697 -7.91 -13.74 22.26
N PHE A 698 -7.00 -14.45 22.91
CA PHE A 698 -7.27 -15.78 23.50
C PHE A 698 -8.17 -15.74 24.75
N ASP A 699 -8.50 -14.56 25.27
CA ASP A 699 -9.49 -14.38 26.33
C ASP A 699 -10.89 -14.08 25.76
N SER A 700 -11.04 -13.97 24.43
CA SER A 700 -12.30 -13.68 23.76
C SER A 700 -12.88 -14.92 23.02
N PRO A 701 -14.03 -15.47 23.46
CA PRO A 701 -14.66 -16.61 22.80
C PRO A 701 -15.03 -16.36 21.32
N VAL A 702 -15.46 -15.13 20.97
CA VAL A 702 -15.85 -14.79 19.60
C VAL A 702 -14.62 -14.75 18.67
N TYR A 703 -13.49 -14.20 19.11
CA TYR A 703 -12.26 -14.20 18.31
C TYR A 703 -11.67 -15.60 18.15
N LEU A 704 -11.77 -16.46 19.17
CA LEU A 704 -11.38 -17.87 19.05
C LEU A 704 -12.28 -18.66 18.10
N THR A 705 -13.57 -18.31 18.00
CA THR A 705 -14.46 -18.91 17.01
C THR A 705 -14.10 -18.49 15.58
N ILE A 706 -13.72 -17.22 15.37
CA ILE A 706 -13.18 -16.73 14.08
C ILE A 706 -11.90 -17.48 13.72
N LEU A 707 -10.95 -17.60 14.66
CA LEU A 707 -9.73 -18.38 14.47
C LEU A 707 -10.03 -19.84 14.09
N ALA A 708 -10.90 -20.50 14.84
CA ALA A 708 -11.28 -21.88 14.58
C ALA A 708 -11.88 -22.06 13.16
N LYS A 709 -12.72 -21.13 12.71
CA LYS A 709 -13.27 -21.14 11.33
C LYS A 709 -12.18 -20.97 10.28
N ALA A 710 -11.24 -20.05 10.49
CA ALA A 710 -10.13 -19.84 9.57
C ALA A 710 -9.23 -21.08 9.45
N LEU A 711 -8.88 -21.70 10.59
CA LEU A 711 -8.09 -22.94 10.65
C LEU A 711 -8.81 -24.10 9.96
N ARG A 712 -10.11 -24.32 10.24
CA ARG A 712 -10.90 -25.36 9.57
C ARG A 712 -11.03 -25.13 8.06
N ARG A 713 -11.11 -23.88 7.59
CA ARG A 713 -11.15 -23.59 6.15
C ARG A 713 -9.80 -23.88 5.50
N LEU A 714 -8.70 -23.51 6.16
CA LEU A 714 -7.35 -23.80 5.69
C LEU A 714 -7.09 -25.31 5.60
N ALA A 715 -7.33 -26.05 6.70
CA ALA A 715 -7.12 -27.50 6.76
C ALA A 715 -8.00 -28.29 5.77
N ARG A 716 -9.23 -27.83 5.48
CA ARG A 716 -10.08 -28.44 4.45
C ARG A 716 -9.55 -28.24 3.03
N LYS A 717 -8.86 -27.13 2.77
CA LYS A 717 -8.26 -26.84 1.46
C LYS A 717 -6.97 -27.65 1.28
N ASP A 718 -6.17 -27.72 2.34
CA ASP A 718 -4.93 -28.48 2.40
C ASP A 718 -4.58 -28.76 3.88
N PRO A 719 -4.59 -30.02 4.34
CA PRO A 719 -4.27 -30.39 5.72
C PRO A 719 -2.84 -30.03 6.14
N SER A 720 -1.90 -29.96 5.19
CA SER A 720 -0.50 -29.60 5.42
C SER A 720 -0.25 -28.09 5.40
N ALA A 721 -1.24 -27.30 4.98
CA ALA A 721 -1.08 -25.86 4.90
C ALA A 721 -0.89 -25.22 6.28
N THR A 722 0.11 -24.36 6.36
CA THR A 722 0.52 -23.72 7.60
C THR A 722 -0.23 -22.41 7.82
N VAL A 723 -0.56 -22.15 9.09
CA VAL A 723 -0.99 -20.84 9.58
C VAL A 723 0.20 -20.17 10.26
N THR A 724 0.33 -18.85 10.11
CA THR A 724 1.35 -18.07 10.83
C THR A 724 0.67 -17.23 11.91
N LEU A 725 1.13 -17.36 13.15
CA LEU A 725 0.74 -16.52 14.27
C LEU A 725 1.96 -15.67 14.65
N THR A 726 1.79 -14.37 14.75
CA THR A 726 2.81 -13.45 15.26
C THR A 726 2.26 -12.74 16.47
N GLU A 727 3.06 -12.56 17.51
CA GLU A 727 2.65 -11.77 18.66
C GLU A 727 2.17 -10.36 18.28
N MET A 728 1.16 -9.85 18.98
CA MET A 728 0.80 -8.44 18.88
C MET A 728 1.71 -7.63 19.80
N LEU A 729 2.56 -6.81 19.18
CA LEU A 729 3.44 -5.87 19.86
C LEU A 729 3.44 -4.57 19.04
N PRO A 730 3.05 -3.41 19.60
CA PRO A 730 2.56 -3.19 20.97
C PRO A 730 1.23 -3.92 21.28
N THR A 731 0.97 -4.25 22.55
CA THR A 731 -0.37 -4.69 23.00
C THR A 731 -1.34 -3.50 23.07
N PRO A 732 -2.67 -3.71 23.17
CA PRO A 732 -3.63 -2.61 23.32
C PRO A 732 -3.31 -1.66 24.48
N GLU A 733 -2.78 -2.19 25.58
CA GLU A 733 -2.39 -1.45 26.79
C GLU A 733 -1.12 -0.60 26.58
N GLN A 734 -0.29 -0.97 25.60
CA GLN A 734 0.96 -0.30 25.23
C GLN A 734 0.78 0.72 24.09
N SER A 735 -0.40 1.34 24.01
CA SER A 735 -0.74 2.35 23.01
C SER A 735 -0.56 3.76 23.57
N TRP A 736 0.51 4.45 23.15
CA TRP A 736 0.89 5.77 23.68
C TRP A 736 0.15 6.97 23.05
N LEU A 737 -0.35 6.83 21.81
CA LEU A 737 -0.97 7.94 21.09
C LEU A 737 -2.38 8.20 21.60
N THR A 738 -2.64 9.42 22.06
CA THR A 738 -3.96 9.84 22.56
C THR A 738 -4.67 10.83 21.63
N ASP A 739 -6.00 10.88 21.74
CA ASP A 739 -6.82 12.00 21.25
C ASP A 739 -7.07 13.04 22.35
N ASP A 740 -7.91 14.03 22.07
CA ASP A 740 -8.31 15.11 22.99
C ASP A 740 -9.21 14.64 24.14
N GLN A 741 -9.67 13.38 24.10
CA GLN A 741 -10.44 12.71 25.15
C GLN A 741 -9.58 11.75 25.98
N GLY A 742 -8.27 11.67 25.70
CA GLY A 742 -7.36 10.75 26.38
C GLY A 742 -7.52 9.28 25.97
N ARG A 743 -8.28 8.98 24.92
CA ARG A 743 -8.42 7.61 24.41
C ARG A 743 -7.17 7.20 23.66
N ARG A 744 -6.75 5.95 23.79
CA ARG A 744 -5.48 5.44 23.27
C ARG A 744 -5.68 4.68 21.96
N TYR A 745 -4.76 4.88 21.02
CA TYR A 745 -4.85 4.32 19.66
C TYR A 745 -3.57 3.58 19.30
N THR A 746 -3.71 2.46 18.59
CA THR A 746 -2.54 1.87 17.92
C THR A 746 -2.00 2.87 16.90
N SER A 747 -0.68 2.96 16.80
CA SER A 747 -0.01 3.90 15.91
C SER A 747 1.29 3.34 15.36
N GLU A 748 1.70 3.88 14.21
CA GLU A 748 2.90 3.53 13.48
C GLU A 748 3.48 4.79 12.85
N LEU A 749 4.77 5.00 13.04
CA LEU A 749 5.56 6.12 12.54
C LEU A 749 6.27 5.68 11.27
N ARG A 750 5.86 6.24 10.13
CA ARG A 750 6.48 5.97 8.84
C ARG A 750 7.47 7.05 8.50
N PHE A 751 8.75 6.70 8.55
CA PHE A 751 9.86 7.59 8.21
C PHE A 751 10.23 7.47 6.73
N VAL A 752 10.99 8.45 6.25
CA VAL A 752 11.75 8.39 5.00
C VAL A 752 13.20 8.63 5.35
N ALA A 753 14.05 7.68 5.02
CA ALA A 753 15.49 7.76 5.11
C ALA A 753 16.09 7.83 3.70
N PHE A 754 17.01 8.76 3.49
CA PHE A 754 17.72 8.94 2.23
C PHE A 754 19.22 8.70 2.44
N ASP A 755 19.81 7.86 1.59
CA ASP A 755 21.25 7.62 1.58
C ASP A 755 21.98 8.84 1.00
N THR A 756 22.74 9.55 1.85
CA THR A 756 23.50 10.74 1.47
C THR A 756 24.86 10.45 0.85
N THR A 757 25.28 9.17 0.78
CA THR A 757 26.51 8.82 0.07
C THR A 757 26.39 9.21 -1.40
N MET A 758 27.45 9.83 -1.93
CA MET A 758 27.50 10.15 -3.35
C MET A 758 27.65 8.85 -4.14
N PRO A 759 26.86 8.64 -5.22
CA PRO A 759 27.12 7.56 -6.16
C PRO A 759 28.57 7.68 -6.67
N ARG A 760 29.30 6.56 -6.74
CA ARG A 760 30.67 6.54 -7.27
C ARG A 760 30.71 6.77 -8.77
#